data_AF-A0A940F156-F1
#
_entry.id   AF-A0A940F156-F1
#
_cell.length_a   1.000
_cell.length_b   1.000
_cell.length_c   1.000
_cell.angle_alpha   90.00
_cell.angle_beta   90.00
_cell.angle_gamma   90.00
#
_symmetry.space_group_name_H-M   'P 1'
#
loop_
_entity.id
_entity.type
_entity.pdbx_description
1 polymer ?
#
loop_
_entity_poly.entity_id
_entity_poly.type
_entity_poly.pdbx_seq_one_letter_code
_entity_poly.pdbx_strand_id
1 'polypeptide(L)'
;MLRFVHHAARSTRAALVAFVALGLAPGVAAAANPSIRSVSPANNATGVNPLNAVTAEVNLVDDAGVDASTLNAGARLYQDSNDQLIQANANTSGGNDVVVVQPKAALKANTKYRFEVTSALKDQAGNAFTAFTSKFTTGAVPSAPNVAAKFSQTAQSKADGKFITSVLVGPGAGGNGRALYAATLIGQVLRFPIDNSTGALGNSELIETFVDADDQVPDNVIGLAFEPGSSASNPILWVTHSDGHYDGEQQYAKDWSGKLSRINVNAKSATTYIRGLPRSAKDHETNSISFGPDGGLYINQGSMSAMGAPDGAWRNRSEHTLSAAVLRVDPSLYDKAPGSGGLPLNVKTSEGGTYDPFAAGAPVTIFASGIRNAYDQVWHTNGHLYVPTNGSAAGGNTPGTPSTLPASCGNRIDGPWSGPQVPATNSVDVQPDLLFDVAKGKYYGHPNPARCEYAFFGANPTNGTDHLENTLYPVGTLPDRNYAQEAFDLGDHASANGALEYCGRQWNDELRGALFVTRYSSGKDIIALRVNAAGDVTQMIERIPGLTGFADPLDVAQDPATGNLYVSDLPQTAPQDSDVTLLKPLVNGTYTPQKQQCLDPPPTPTPVPTAAPNPEPTPAPTPVAPTPTPKPTPGPGQKPEGTPLVDTLFFGVKPRKVGKRSIELSCRSLTVAIKGQQCRVLVTLGKRTAGKQLAVARSAFKGKSAKVKLRFGAVNWSRINAQGATIRLYLLDVDKKTKLGQTKTFYKPKKAK
;
A
#
# COMPACT_ATOMS: atom_id res chain seq x y z
N MET A 1 -5.15 69.66 -38.62
CA MET A 1 -6.64 69.63 -38.68
C MET A 1 -7.10 68.50 -37.77
N LEU A 2 -8.10 68.61 -36.89
CA LEU A 2 -8.86 69.79 -36.45
C LEU A 2 -9.41 69.57 -35.01
N ARG A 3 -9.08 70.49 -34.08
CA ARG A 3 -9.81 70.91 -32.85
C ARG A 3 -10.22 69.91 -31.74
N PHE A 4 -9.57 70.13 -30.58
CA PHE A 4 -10.08 69.98 -29.21
C PHE A 4 -11.28 70.92 -28.89
N VAL A 5 -12.15 70.49 -27.96
CA VAL A 5 -12.95 71.30 -27.00
C VAL A 5 -13.10 70.41 -25.73
N HIS A 6 -12.49 70.71 -24.57
CA HIS A 6 -13.11 71.34 -23.37
C HIS A 6 -14.47 70.74 -22.95
N HIS A 7 -14.84 70.50 -21.68
CA HIS A 7 -14.27 70.73 -20.32
C HIS A 7 -15.02 69.74 -19.36
N ALA A 8 -14.74 69.50 -18.08
CA ALA A 8 -13.81 70.05 -17.07
C ALA A 8 -13.41 68.93 -16.05
N ALA A 9 -13.07 69.27 -14.79
CA ALA A 9 -12.68 68.31 -13.74
C ALA A 9 -13.70 68.17 -12.59
N ARG A 10 -13.69 67.03 -11.89
CA ARG A 10 -13.84 66.94 -10.42
C ARG A 10 -13.27 65.62 -9.88
N SER A 11 -12.41 65.72 -8.87
CA SER A 11 -11.81 64.59 -8.16
C SER A 11 -12.72 64.05 -7.06
N THR A 12 -12.71 62.74 -6.81
CA THR A 12 -12.54 62.19 -5.44
C THR A 12 -12.24 60.69 -5.44
N ARG A 13 -11.09 60.35 -4.84
CA ARG A 13 -10.74 59.13 -4.08
C ARG A 13 -11.06 57.73 -4.65
N ALA A 14 -9.98 56.95 -4.77
CA ALA A 14 -9.98 55.57 -5.19
C ALA A 14 -10.78 54.62 -4.29
N ALA A 15 -11.52 53.71 -4.93
CA ALA A 15 -11.72 52.35 -4.45
C ALA A 15 -11.26 51.43 -5.58
N LEU A 16 -10.07 50.85 -5.47
CA LEU A 16 -9.55 49.91 -6.46
C LEU A 16 -10.26 48.56 -6.27
N VAL A 17 -11.45 48.42 -6.85
CA VAL A 17 -12.10 47.12 -7.01
C VAL A 17 -11.27 46.35 -8.04
N ALA A 18 -10.40 45.47 -7.55
CA ALA A 18 -9.71 44.52 -8.39
C ALA A 18 -10.76 43.57 -9.00
N PHE A 19 -11.09 43.79 -10.27
CA PHE A 19 -11.73 42.76 -11.07
C PHE A 19 -10.77 41.58 -11.13
N VAL A 20 -11.08 40.53 -10.37
CA VAL A 20 -10.53 39.20 -10.63
C VAL A 20 -11.11 38.78 -11.98
N ALA A 21 -10.36 39.06 -13.04
CA ALA A 21 -10.58 38.39 -14.30
C ALA A 21 -10.36 36.90 -14.03
N LEU A 22 -11.45 36.12 -13.96
CA LEU A 22 -11.35 34.70 -14.22
C LEU A 22 -10.92 34.57 -15.68
N GLY A 23 -9.61 34.52 -15.88
CA GLY A 23 -9.01 33.91 -17.05
C GLY A 23 -9.44 32.45 -17.05
N LEU A 24 -10.61 32.18 -17.64
CA LEU A 24 -10.90 30.88 -18.20
C LEU A 24 -9.79 30.64 -19.23
N ALA A 25 -8.76 29.89 -18.82
CA ALA A 25 -7.82 29.31 -19.76
C ALA A 25 -8.66 28.63 -20.85
N PRO A 26 -8.32 28.79 -22.15
CA PRO A 26 -9.02 28.07 -23.20
C PRO A 26 -8.95 26.60 -22.83
N GLY A 27 -10.13 25.98 -22.68
CA GLY A 27 -10.23 24.63 -22.12
C GLY A 27 -9.35 23.70 -22.93
N VAL A 28 -8.26 23.23 -22.32
CA VAL A 28 -7.45 22.17 -22.88
C VAL A 28 -8.41 21.02 -23.09
N ALA A 29 -8.62 20.63 -24.34
CA ALA A 29 -9.44 19.46 -24.63
C ALA A 29 -8.81 18.30 -23.86
N ALA A 30 -9.57 17.70 -22.94
CA ALA A 30 -9.10 16.52 -22.23
C ALA A 30 -8.62 15.51 -23.27
N ALA A 31 -7.41 14.95 -23.07
CA ALA A 31 -6.88 13.95 -23.97
C ALA A 31 -7.92 12.83 -24.09
N ALA A 32 -8.49 12.65 -25.29
CA ALA A 32 -9.63 11.75 -25.46
C ALA A 32 -9.25 10.26 -25.30
N ASN A 33 -7.95 9.98 -25.31
CA ASN A 33 -7.34 8.67 -25.21
C ASN A 33 -6.14 8.75 -24.27
N PRO A 34 -5.82 7.68 -23.50
CA PRO A 34 -4.54 7.58 -22.81
C PRO A 34 -3.36 7.59 -23.79
N SER A 35 -2.16 7.93 -23.31
CA SER A 35 -0.97 8.10 -24.16
C SER A 35 0.34 7.85 -23.39
N ILE A 36 1.45 7.73 -24.11
CA ILE A 36 2.79 7.65 -23.50
C ILE A 36 3.29 9.05 -23.14
N ARG A 37 3.72 9.25 -21.88
CA ARG A 37 4.35 10.47 -21.35
C ARG A 37 5.83 10.51 -21.70
N SER A 38 6.55 9.43 -21.41
CA SER A 38 7.98 9.25 -21.68
C SER A 38 8.31 7.77 -21.88
N VAL A 39 9.53 7.48 -22.35
CA VAL A 39 10.00 6.10 -22.57
C VAL A 39 11.48 6.00 -22.21
N SER A 40 11.84 4.92 -21.53
CA SER A 40 13.22 4.48 -21.31
C SER A 40 13.41 3.13 -22.02
N PRO A 41 14.43 2.94 -22.87
CA PRO A 41 15.40 3.93 -23.32
C PRO A 41 14.75 5.08 -24.12
N ALA A 42 15.32 6.28 -23.98
CA ALA A 42 14.88 7.45 -24.72
C ALA A 42 14.95 7.25 -26.24
N ASN A 43 14.08 7.96 -26.99
CA ASN A 43 14.03 7.82 -28.44
C ASN A 43 15.34 8.25 -29.11
N ASN A 44 15.86 7.38 -29.98
CA ASN A 44 17.18 7.39 -30.60
C ASN A 44 18.38 7.23 -29.64
N ALA A 45 18.18 6.74 -28.41
CA ALA A 45 19.27 6.36 -27.53
C ALA A 45 20.20 5.33 -28.21
N THR A 46 21.49 5.41 -27.91
CA THR A 46 22.53 4.49 -28.39
C THR A 46 23.33 3.94 -27.21
N GLY A 47 24.02 2.82 -27.39
CA GLY A 47 24.77 2.19 -26.29
C GLY A 47 23.89 1.53 -25.22
N VAL A 48 22.58 1.38 -25.48
CA VAL A 48 21.63 0.79 -24.53
C VAL A 48 22.07 -0.63 -24.14
N ASN A 49 22.09 -0.93 -22.83
CA ASN A 49 22.37 -2.28 -22.35
C ASN A 49 21.36 -3.27 -22.96
N PRO A 50 21.79 -4.30 -23.71
CA PRO A 50 20.89 -5.25 -24.39
C PRO A 50 20.00 -6.10 -23.47
N LEU A 51 20.09 -5.92 -22.15
CA LEU A 51 19.32 -6.66 -21.15
C LEU A 51 18.19 -5.83 -20.51
N ASN A 52 18.24 -4.51 -20.65
CA ASN A 52 17.26 -3.62 -20.02
C ASN A 52 15.86 -3.84 -20.61
N ALA A 53 14.83 -3.68 -19.77
CA ALA A 53 13.47 -3.50 -20.22
C ALA A 53 13.32 -2.23 -21.06
N VAL A 54 12.24 -2.17 -21.84
CA VAL A 54 11.65 -0.90 -22.26
C VAL A 54 10.55 -0.55 -21.26
N THR A 55 10.65 0.61 -20.62
CA THR A 55 9.61 1.15 -19.72
C THR A 55 9.01 2.41 -20.34
N ALA A 56 7.72 2.65 -20.10
CA ALA A 56 7.04 3.82 -20.61
C ALA A 56 6.02 4.35 -19.59
N GLU A 57 6.25 5.58 -19.14
CA GLU A 57 5.31 6.34 -18.32
C GLU A 57 4.09 6.74 -19.15
N VAL A 58 2.92 6.85 -18.53
CA VAL A 58 1.67 7.12 -19.25
C VAL A 58 0.92 8.33 -18.72
N ASN A 59 0.23 9.02 -19.64
CA ASN A 59 -0.84 9.95 -19.28
C ASN A 59 -2.15 9.17 -19.33
N LEU A 60 -2.74 8.91 -18.15
CA LEU A 60 -4.04 8.27 -18.01
C LEU A 60 -5.20 9.27 -18.22
N VAL A 61 -6.39 8.74 -18.48
CA VAL A 61 -7.63 9.52 -18.64
C VAL A 61 -8.64 9.04 -17.59
N ASP A 62 -9.31 9.97 -16.91
CA ASP A 62 -10.32 9.70 -15.86
C ASP A 62 -9.86 8.68 -14.77
N ASP A 63 -8.56 8.68 -14.44
CA ASP A 63 -7.92 7.76 -13.50
C ASP A 63 -8.12 6.26 -13.82
N ALA A 64 -8.35 5.93 -15.10
CA ALA A 64 -8.37 4.56 -15.60
C ALA A 64 -6.94 4.13 -15.96
N GLY A 65 -6.39 3.15 -15.23
CA GLY A 65 -5.05 2.64 -15.47
C GLY A 65 -4.96 1.65 -16.63
N VAL A 66 -3.76 1.24 -16.99
CA VAL A 66 -3.46 0.25 -18.03
C VAL A 66 -4.17 -1.08 -17.76
N ASP A 67 -4.88 -1.61 -18.76
CA ASP A 67 -5.45 -2.96 -18.71
C ASP A 67 -4.35 -3.99 -19.02
N ALA A 68 -3.88 -4.67 -17.97
CA ALA A 68 -2.82 -5.68 -18.04
C ALA A 68 -3.12 -6.81 -19.04
N SER A 69 -4.39 -7.16 -19.27
CA SER A 69 -4.78 -8.20 -20.23
C SER A 69 -4.48 -7.80 -21.69
N THR A 70 -4.30 -6.49 -21.95
CA THR A 70 -4.03 -5.96 -23.30
C THR A 70 -2.56 -5.69 -23.58
N LEU A 71 -1.69 -5.70 -22.55
CA LEU A 71 -0.26 -5.35 -22.65
C LEU A 71 0.48 -6.10 -23.75
N ASN A 72 0.50 -7.43 -23.69
CA ASN A 72 1.22 -8.28 -24.67
C ASN A 72 0.68 -8.14 -26.11
N ALA A 73 -0.58 -7.75 -26.26
CA ALA A 73 -1.17 -7.48 -27.58
C ALA A 73 -0.85 -6.07 -28.09
N GLY A 74 -0.75 -5.09 -27.18
CA GLY A 74 -0.72 -3.66 -27.48
C GLY A 74 0.64 -2.99 -27.46
N ALA A 75 1.55 -3.42 -26.58
CA ALA A 75 2.90 -2.90 -26.38
C ALA A 75 3.93 -3.93 -26.87
N ARG A 76 4.75 -3.58 -27.87
CA ARG A 76 5.57 -4.55 -28.63
C ARG A 76 6.96 -4.03 -28.92
N LEU A 77 7.94 -4.94 -28.94
CA LEU A 77 9.33 -4.66 -29.29
C LEU A 77 9.73 -5.42 -30.55
N TYR A 78 10.33 -4.72 -31.51
CA TYR A 78 10.74 -5.26 -32.81
C TYR A 78 12.23 -4.99 -33.05
N GLN A 79 12.92 -5.92 -33.72
CA GLN A 79 14.20 -5.60 -34.36
C GLN A 79 13.94 -4.75 -35.62
N ASP A 80 14.47 -3.53 -35.67
CA ASP A 80 14.07 -2.48 -36.63
C ASP A 80 14.48 -2.78 -38.08
N SER A 81 15.42 -3.70 -38.29
CA SER A 81 15.97 -4.03 -39.62
C SER A 81 15.12 -5.01 -40.44
N ASN A 82 14.23 -5.75 -39.79
CA ASN A 82 13.51 -6.88 -40.40
C ASN A 82 12.12 -7.13 -39.79
N ASP A 83 11.61 -6.18 -39.00
CA ASP A 83 10.31 -6.25 -38.29
C ASP A 83 10.10 -7.54 -37.48
N GLN A 84 11.19 -8.18 -37.02
CA GLN A 84 11.11 -9.37 -36.19
C GLN A 84 10.63 -9.00 -34.78
N LEU A 85 9.45 -9.50 -34.40
CA LEU A 85 8.92 -9.37 -33.04
C LEU A 85 9.85 -10.06 -32.03
N ILE A 86 10.23 -9.34 -30.99
CA ILE A 86 11.01 -9.85 -29.86
C ILE A 86 10.08 -10.44 -28.81
N GLN A 87 10.41 -11.64 -28.34
CA GLN A 87 9.69 -12.28 -27.25
C GLN A 87 10.04 -11.58 -25.93
N ALA A 88 9.01 -11.04 -25.28
CA ALA A 88 9.11 -10.29 -24.03
C ALA A 88 8.01 -10.72 -23.07
N ASN A 89 8.18 -10.41 -21.78
CA ASN A 89 7.11 -10.35 -20.80
C ASN A 89 6.73 -8.88 -20.62
N ALA A 90 5.44 -8.57 -20.63
CA ALA A 90 4.95 -7.21 -20.39
C ALA A 90 4.02 -7.16 -19.17
N ASN A 91 4.25 -6.17 -18.30
CA ASN A 91 3.50 -5.96 -17.05
C ASN A 91 3.29 -4.45 -16.80
N THR A 92 2.49 -4.11 -15.78
CA THR A 92 2.27 -2.74 -15.29
C THR A 92 2.52 -2.66 -13.79
N SER A 93 2.48 -1.46 -13.21
CA SER A 93 2.57 -1.20 -11.76
C SER A 93 1.25 -1.49 -11.05
N GLY A 94 1.26 -1.45 -9.71
CA GLY A 94 0.06 -1.43 -8.87
C GLY A 94 -0.89 -0.25 -9.08
N GLY A 95 -0.33 0.92 -9.41
CA GLY A 95 -1.09 2.08 -9.86
C GLY A 95 -1.77 1.85 -11.23
N ASN A 96 -1.27 0.88 -12.00
CA ASN A 96 -1.56 0.64 -13.41
C ASN A 96 -1.16 1.86 -14.28
N ASP A 97 -0.04 2.50 -13.94
CA ASP A 97 0.43 3.80 -14.43
C ASP A 97 1.82 3.74 -15.12
N VAL A 98 2.29 2.54 -15.48
CA VAL A 98 3.48 2.33 -16.33
C VAL A 98 3.28 1.14 -17.28
N VAL A 99 3.94 1.13 -18.43
CA VAL A 99 4.10 -0.06 -19.29
C VAL A 99 5.54 -0.53 -19.21
N VAL A 100 5.77 -1.78 -18.79
CA VAL A 100 7.09 -2.42 -18.77
C VAL A 100 7.11 -3.58 -19.75
N VAL A 101 8.15 -3.67 -20.58
CA VAL A 101 8.38 -4.74 -21.58
C VAL A 101 9.81 -5.25 -21.44
N GLN A 102 9.98 -6.39 -20.76
CA GLN A 102 11.28 -7.03 -20.53
C GLN A 102 11.51 -8.14 -21.57
N PRO A 103 12.56 -8.05 -22.42
CA PRO A 103 12.95 -9.14 -23.32
C PRO A 103 13.24 -10.44 -22.57
N LYS A 104 12.75 -11.58 -23.07
CA LYS A 104 13.00 -12.93 -22.51
C LYS A 104 14.44 -13.43 -22.71
N ALA A 105 15.18 -12.78 -23.61
CA ALA A 105 16.58 -13.07 -23.90
C ALA A 105 17.28 -11.75 -24.22
N ALA A 106 18.61 -11.74 -24.04
CA ALA A 106 19.44 -10.59 -24.39
C ALA A 106 19.19 -10.15 -25.85
N LEU A 107 18.97 -8.85 -26.03
CA LEU A 107 18.96 -8.24 -27.35
C LEU A 107 20.35 -8.39 -28.00
N LYS A 108 20.40 -8.34 -29.33
CA LYS A 108 21.66 -8.42 -30.07
C LYS A 108 22.49 -7.16 -29.81
N ALA A 109 23.81 -7.30 -29.75
CA ALA A 109 24.71 -6.16 -29.63
C ALA A 109 24.60 -5.22 -30.85
N ASN A 110 24.83 -3.92 -30.65
CA ASN A 110 24.95 -2.90 -31.70
C ASN A 110 23.79 -2.94 -32.73
N THR A 111 22.58 -3.27 -32.27
CA THR A 111 21.42 -3.57 -33.10
C THR A 111 20.31 -2.57 -32.79
N LYS A 112 19.60 -2.12 -33.83
CA LYS A 112 18.50 -1.17 -33.69
C LYS A 112 17.18 -1.87 -33.42
N TYR A 113 16.44 -1.36 -32.45
CA TYR A 113 15.14 -1.84 -32.02
C TYR A 113 14.09 -0.73 -32.09
N ARG A 114 12.82 -1.14 -32.22
CA ARG A 114 11.64 -0.28 -32.31
C ARG A 114 10.60 -0.77 -31.30
N PHE A 115 10.27 0.07 -30.34
CA PHE A 115 9.14 -0.10 -29.44
C PHE A 115 7.89 0.54 -30.07
N GLU A 116 6.75 -0.13 -29.93
CA GLU A 116 5.45 0.34 -30.41
C GLU A 116 4.35 0.13 -29.37
N VAL A 117 3.51 1.14 -29.23
CA VAL A 117 2.20 1.04 -28.59
C VAL A 117 1.15 1.28 -29.65
N THR A 118 0.21 0.34 -29.73
CA THR A 118 -0.88 0.33 -30.71
C THR A 118 -2.23 0.53 -30.02
N SER A 119 -3.29 0.79 -30.79
CA SER A 119 -4.66 0.87 -30.28
C SER A 119 -5.22 -0.45 -29.73
N ALA A 120 -4.44 -1.53 -29.75
CA ALA A 120 -4.75 -2.75 -29.02
C ALA A 120 -4.42 -2.65 -27.53
N LEU A 121 -3.51 -1.75 -27.10
CA LEU A 121 -3.31 -1.42 -25.69
C LEU A 121 -4.49 -0.56 -25.23
N LYS A 122 -5.04 -0.86 -24.05
CA LYS A 122 -6.16 -0.13 -23.48
C LYS A 122 -5.94 0.26 -22.02
N ASP A 123 -6.72 1.23 -21.57
CA ASP A 123 -6.99 1.41 -20.15
C ASP A 123 -8.14 0.50 -19.67
N GLN A 124 -8.32 0.44 -18.35
CA GLN A 124 -9.37 -0.29 -17.64
C GLN A 124 -10.80 0.23 -17.93
N ALA A 125 -10.94 1.41 -18.53
CA ALA A 125 -12.22 1.92 -19.04
C ALA A 125 -12.50 1.44 -20.49
N GLY A 126 -11.52 0.81 -21.14
CA GLY A 126 -11.59 0.26 -22.48
C GLY A 126 -11.20 1.25 -23.59
N ASN A 127 -10.69 2.43 -23.24
CA ASN A 127 -10.20 3.40 -24.24
C ASN A 127 -8.87 2.90 -24.81
N ALA A 128 -8.69 3.06 -26.12
CA ALA A 128 -7.45 2.66 -26.80
C ALA A 128 -6.36 3.71 -26.57
N PHE A 129 -5.13 3.27 -26.32
CA PHE A 129 -3.99 4.18 -26.28
C PHE A 129 -3.73 4.86 -27.62
N THR A 130 -3.30 6.11 -27.55
CA THR A 130 -2.75 6.86 -28.67
C THR A 130 -1.51 6.14 -29.18
N ALA A 131 -1.47 5.84 -30.48
CA ALA A 131 -0.36 5.10 -31.06
C ALA A 131 0.97 5.85 -30.89
N PHE A 132 2.00 5.13 -30.47
CA PHE A 132 3.31 5.67 -30.14
C PHE A 132 4.42 4.74 -30.66
N THR A 133 5.55 5.31 -31.05
CA THR A 133 6.75 4.53 -31.39
C THR A 133 8.01 5.24 -30.92
N SER A 134 8.98 4.45 -30.47
CA SER A 134 10.33 4.89 -30.10
C SER A 134 11.34 3.91 -30.69
N LYS A 135 12.54 4.37 -31.01
CA LYS A 135 13.64 3.51 -31.47
C LYS A 135 14.86 3.68 -30.59
N PHE A 136 15.65 2.64 -30.43
CA PHE A 136 16.94 2.72 -29.73
C PHE A 136 17.95 1.76 -30.37
N THR A 137 19.23 1.97 -30.10
CA THR A 137 20.32 1.10 -30.55
C THR A 137 21.05 0.55 -29.34
N THR A 138 21.16 -0.77 -29.25
CA THR A 138 21.90 -1.43 -28.19
C THR A 138 23.41 -1.17 -28.30
N GLY A 139 24.13 -1.28 -27.17
CA GLY A 139 25.58 -1.30 -27.12
C GLY A 139 26.14 -2.72 -27.26
N ALA A 140 27.33 -2.95 -26.71
CA ALA A 140 27.85 -4.30 -26.51
C ALA A 140 27.00 -5.09 -25.50
N VAL A 141 26.93 -6.41 -25.65
CA VAL A 141 26.38 -7.30 -24.60
C VAL A 141 27.38 -7.35 -23.44
N PRO A 142 26.99 -7.01 -22.20
CA PRO A 142 27.88 -7.10 -21.05
C PRO A 142 28.39 -8.53 -20.85
N SER A 143 29.69 -8.69 -20.62
CA SER A 143 30.29 -9.98 -20.24
C SER A 143 29.54 -10.57 -19.04
N ALA A 144 29.38 -11.90 -18.99
CA ALA A 144 28.79 -12.57 -17.83
C ALA A 144 29.49 -12.14 -16.52
N PRO A 145 28.80 -12.10 -15.37
CA PRO A 145 29.44 -11.82 -14.09
C PRO A 145 30.57 -12.80 -13.83
N ASN A 146 31.70 -12.31 -13.34
CA ASN A 146 32.85 -13.15 -12.99
C ASN A 146 32.62 -13.80 -11.62
N VAL A 147 31.70 -14.78 -11.59
CA VAL A 147 31.33 -15.56 -10.40
C VAL A 147 31.32 -17.06 -10.73
N ALA A 148 31.65 -17.88 -9.74
CA ALA A 148 31.51 -19.33 -9.82
C ALA A 148 30.05 -19.79 -9.63
N ALA A 149 29.24 -18.99 -8.92
CA ALA A 149 27.86 -19.27 -8.60
C ALA A 149 26.95 -19.47 -9.81
N LYS A 150 26.22 -20.59 -9.81
CA LYS A 150 25.28 -21.02 -10.86
C LYS A 150 24.17 -21.86 -10.28
N PHE A 151 22.94 -21.66 -10.74
CA PHE A 151 21.78 -22.44 -10.32
C PHE A 151 21.14 -23.16 -11.52
N SER A 152 20.59 -24.36 -11.32
CA SER A 152 19.63 -24.95 -12.26
C SER A 152 18.21 -24.55 -11.86
N GLN A 153 17.41 -24.06 -12.81
CA GLN A 153 15.99 -23.77 -12.62
C GLN A 153 15.12 -25.01 -12.90
N THR A 154 14.05 -25.22 -12.14
CA THR A 154 13.03 -26.24 -12.41
C THR A 154 11.68 -25.78 -11.84
N ALA A 155 10.77 -25.37 -12.72
CA ALA A 155 9.36 -25.14 -12.39
C ALA A 155 8.77 -26.37 -11.67
N GLN A 156 8.05 -26.18 -10.58
CA GLN A 156 7.50 -27.28 -9.77
C GLN A 156 6.09 -27.69 -10.21
N SER A 157 5.36 -26.81 -10.88
CA SER A 157 3.95 -26.92 -11.26
C SER A 157 3.04 -27.19 -10.05
N LYS A 158 3.12 -26.30 -9.04
CA LYS A 158 2.53 -26.49 -7.70
C LYS A 158 1.58 -25.40 -7.22
N ALA A 159 1.47 -24.28 -7.92
CA ALA A 159 0.49 -23.25 -7.60
C ALA A 159 -0.97 -23.77 -7.69
N ASP A 160 -1.25 -24.72 -8.58
CA ASP A 160 -2.58 -25.33 -8.76
C ASP A 160 -3.67 -24.25 -8.97
N GLY A 161 -3.42 -23.35 -9.92
CA GLY A 161 -4.36 -22.27 -10.29
C GLY A 161 -4.54 -21.18 -9.24
N LYS A 162 -3.52 -20.93 -8.40
CA LYS A 162 -3.55 -19.90 -7.34
C LYS A 162 -2.38 -18.96 -7.52
N PHE A 163 -2.63 -17.67 -7.33
CA PHE A 163 -1.58 -16.67 -7.21
C PHE A 163 -0.79 -16.88 -5.92
N ILE A 164 0.46 -17.35 -6.03
CA ILE A 164 1.39 -17.46 -4.90
C ILE A 164 2.03 -16.10 -4.64
N THR A 165 1.89 -15.58 -3.43
CA THR A 165 2.46 -14.28 -3.03
C THR A 165 3.86 -14.49 -2.47
N SER A 166 3.94 -15.01 -1.25
CA SER A 166 5.17 -15.18 -0.49
C SER A 166 5.45 -16.63 -0.16
N VAL A 167 6.71 -16.96 0.09
CA VAL A 167 7.22 -18.30 0.35
C VAL A 167 8.18 -18.32 1.54
N LEU A 168 8.14 -19.37 2.36
CA LEU A 168 9.02 -19.53 3.51
C LEU A 168 9.35 -21.00 3.77
N VAL A 169 10.62 -21.38 3.90
CA VAL A 169 10.99 -22.74 4.31
C VAL A 169 10.97 -22.86 5.84
N GLY A 170 10.34 -23.92 6.34
CA GLY A 170 10.23 -24.19 7.77
C GLY A 170 10.07 -25.67 8.13
N PRO A 171 9.71 -25.96 9.40
CA PRO A 171 9.54 -27.32 9.88
C PRO A 171 8.42 -28.09 9.13
N GLY A 172 8.67 -29.35 8.80
CA GLY A 172 7.66 -30.24 8.23
C GLY A 172 6.67 -30.80 9.26
N ALA A 173 5.61 -31.45 8.78
CA ALA A 173 4.64 -32.16 9.63
C ALA A 173 5.28 -33.36 10.36
N GLY A 174 4.76 -33.70 11.54
CA GLY A 174 5.01 -35.01 12.17
C GLY A 174 6.45 -35.29 12.61
N GLY A 175 7.28 -34.25 12.78
CA GLY A 175 8.64 -34.37 13.32
C GLY A 175 9.75 -34.67 12.30
N ASN A 176 9.42 -35.18 11.11
CA ASN A 176 10.39 -35.77 10.18
C ASN A 176 10.40 -35.07 8.80
N GLY A 177 10.82 -33.81 8.73
CA GLY A 177 11.08 -33.14 7.45
C GLY A 177 11.14 -31.63 7.49
N ARG A 178 11.29 -31.06 6.29
CA ARG A 178 11.19 -29.62 5.99
C ARG A 178 10.00 -29.42 5.05
N ALA A 179 9.42 -28.23 5.06
CA ALA A 179 8.34 -27.86 4.16
C ALA A 179 8.49 -26.43 3.66
N LEU A 180 8.04 -26.18 2.43
CA LEU A 180 7.81 -24.85 1.92
C LEU A 180 6.39 -24.43 2.33
N TYR A 181 6.27 -23.27 2.95
CA TYR A 181 5.01 -22.61 3.24
C TYR A 181 4.80 -21.55 2.17
N ALA A 182 3.56 -21.39 1.70
CA ALA A 182 3.21 -20.42 0.67
C ALA A 182 1.93 -19.67 1.03
N ALA A 183 1.95 -18.35 0.82
CA ALA A 183 0.80 -17.46 0.93
C ALA A 183 0.13 -17.25 -0.45
N THR A 184 -1.09 -16.72 -0.46
CA THR A 184 -1.83 -16.48 -1.71
C THR A 184 -2.69 -15.21 -1.67
N LEU A 185 -3.06 -14.69 -2.85
CA LEU A 185 -4.09 -13.64 -3.02
C LEU A 185 -5.53 -14.13 -2.80
N ILE A 186 -5.74 -15.35 -2.29
CA ILE A 186 -7.07 -15.94 -2.03
C ILE A 186 -7.22 -16.42 -0.58
N GLY A 187 -6.50 -15.79 0.36
CA GLY A 187 -6.60 -16.05 1.79
C GLY A 187 -5.86 -17.29 2.28
N GLN A 188 -5.39 -18.15 1.37
CA GLN A 188 -4.87 -19.48 1.73
C GLN A 188 -3.41 -19.43 2.15
N VAL A 189 -3.10 -20.13 3.25
CA VAL A 189 -1.74 -20.53 3.62
C VAL A 189 -1.60 -22.03 3.35
N LEU A 190 -0.66 -22.39 2.50
CA LEU A 190 -0.39 -23.75 2.03
C LEU A 190 0.95 -24.27 2.60
N ARG A 191 1.05 -25.59 2.76
CA ARG A 191 2.29 -26.30 3.15
C ARG A 191 2.61 -27.39 2.13
N PHE A 192 3.82 -27.36 1.57
CA PHE A 192 4.35 -28.36 0.64
C PHE A 192 5.51 -29.11 1.31
N PRO A 193 5.44 -30.45 1.48
CA PRO A 193 6.59 -31.24 1.91
C PRO A 193 7.76 -31.07 0.92
N ILE A 194 8.97 -30.88 1.43
CA ILE A 194 10.19 -30.84 0.60
C ILE A 194 10.84 -32.23 0.61
N ASP A 195 11.06 -32.82 -0.56
CA ASP A 195 11.88 -34.04 -0.68
C ASP A 195 13.32 -33.75 -0.25
N ASN A 196 13.81 -34.49 0.74
CA ASN A 196 15.10 -34.18 1.37
C ASN A 196 16.32 -34.35 0.46
N SER A 197 16.21 -35.16 -0.61
CA SER A 197 17.32 -35.48 -1.52
C SER A 197 17.33 -34.60 -2.77
N THR A 198 16.16 -34.35 -3.33
CA THR A 198 15.97 -33.66 -4.61
C THR A 198 15.50 -32.22 -4.46
N GLY A 199 15.01 -31.80 -3.29
CA GLY A 199 14.37 -30.50 -3.09
C GLY A 199 12.99 -30.35 -3.75
N ALA A 200 12.47 -31.39 -4.42
CA ALA A 200 11.19 -31.31 -5.12
C ALA A 200 10.02 -31.13 -4.13
N LEU A 201 9.02 -30.35 -4.54
CA LEU A 201 7.82 -30.12 -3.73
C LEU A 201 6.80 -31.26 -3.88
N GLY A 202 6.27 -31.72 -2.74
CA GLY A 202 5.15 -32.65 -2.65
C GLY A 202 3.81 -32.03 -3.07
N ASN A 203 2.71 -32.60 -2.59
CA ASN A 203 1.38 -31.99 -2.75
C ASN A 203 1.13 -30.97 -1.62
N SER A 204 0.42 -29.89 -1.93
CA SER A 204 0.01 -28.89 -0.94
C SER A 204 -0.97 -29.45 0.08
N GLU A 205 -0.82 -29.02 1.32
CA GLU A 205 -1.82 -29.12 2.37
C GLU A 205 -2.29 -27.71 2.76
N LEU A 206 -3.61 -27.49 2.79
CA LEU A 206 -4.18 -26.24 3.32
C LEU A 206 -4.01 -26.19 4.85
N ILE A 207 -3.44 -25.10 5.35
CA ILE A 207 -3.22 -24.84 6.78
C ILE A 207 -4.29 -23.92 7.35
N GLU A 208 -4.60 -22.82 6.64
CA GLU A 208 -5.56 -21.80 7.08
C GLU A 208 -6.15 -21.05 5.87
N THR A 209 -7.30 -20.41 6.03
CA THR A 209 -7.87 -19.49 5.03
C THR A 209 -8.43 -18.22 5.68
N PHE A 210 -7.88 -17.08 5.32
CA PHE A 210 -8.33 -15.77 5.79
C PHE A 210 -9.38 -15.17 4.85
N VAL A 211 -10.52 -14.77 5.43
CA VAL A 211 -11.61 -14.08 4.74
C VAL A 211 -12.08 -12.91 5.58
N ASP A 212 -12.58 -11.86 4.93
CA ASP A 212 -13.19 -10.76 5.64
C ASP A 212 -14.56 -11.16 6.23
N ALA A 213 -14.77 -10.83 7.50
CA ALA A 213 -15.94 -11.30 8.24
C ALA A 213 -17.27 -10.68 7.75
N ASP A 214 -17.24 -9.48 7.15
CA ASP A 214 -18.45 -8.74 6.81
C ASP A 214 -19.03 -9.10 5.43
N ASP A 215 -18.19 -9.43 4.45
CA ASP A 215 -18.63 -9.79 3.08
C ASP A 215 -18.05 -11.10 2.52
N GLN A 216 -17.22 -11.81 3.29
CA GLN A 216 -16.65 -13.14 2.94
C GLN A 216 -15.71 -13.12 1.72
N VAL A 217 -15.21 -11.95 1.33
CA VAL A 217 -14.15 -11.85 0.33
C VAL A 217 -12.85 -12.35 0.95
N PRO A 218 -12.06 -13.21 0.27
CA PRO A 218 -10.76 -13.64 0.78
C PRO A 218 -9.86 -12.44 1.05
N ASP A 219 -9.10 -12.48 2.15
CA ASP A 219 -8.01 -11.53 2.34
C ASP A 219 -6.84 -11.95 1.44
N ASN A 220 -6.04 -11.01 0.94
CA ASN A 220 -4.70 -11.33 0.45
C ASN A 220 -3.81 -11.67 1.65
N VAL A 221 -2.92 -12.65 1.51
CA VAL A 221 -1.90 -12.97 2.52
C VAL A 221 -0.53 -12.64 1.94
N ILE A 222 0.28 -11.86 2.67
CA ILE A 222 1.62 -11.45 2.22
C ILE A 222 2.68 -11.99 3.18
N GLY A 223 2.88 -11.37 4.34
CA GLY A 223 4.00 -11.71 5.22
C GLY A 223 3.87 -13.09 5.86
N LEU A 224 5.01 -13.78 5.98
CA LEU A 224 5.16 -15.08 6.62
C LEU A 224 6.40 -15.03 7.52
N ALA A 225 6.26 -15.32 8.82
CA ALA A 225 7.42 -15.49 9.70
C ALA A 225 7.19 -16.57 10.76
N PHE A 226 8.12 -17.52 10.89
CA PHE A 226 8.10 -18.46 12.01
C PHE A 226 8.48 -17.75 13.31
N GLU A 227 7.71 -18.00 14.37
CA GLU A 227 8.03 -17.53 15.71
C GLU A 227 9.36 -18.15 16.19
N PRO A 228 10.28 -17.38 16.79
CA PRO A 228 11.53 -17.91 17.32
C PRO A 228 11.30 -19.09 18.27
N GLY A 229 11.98 -20.21 18.03
CA GLY A 229 11.75 -21.47 18.76
C GLY A 229 10.69 -22.40 18.16
N SER A 230 10.05 -22.02 17.03
CA SER A 230 9.19 -22.92 16.25
C SER A 230 9.90 -24.22 15.86
N SER A 231 9.17 -25.32 15.91
CA SER A 231 9.69 -26.67 15.69
C SER A 231 8.67 -27.55 14.93
N ALA A 232 9.06 -28.75 14.50
CA ALA A 232 8.14 -29.65 13.79
C ALA A 232 6.97 -30.16 14.68
N SER A 233 7.16 -30.22 16.00
CA SER A 233 6.10 -30.54 16.97
C SER A 233 5.21 -29.34 17.29
N ASN A 234 5.78 -28.12 17.32
CA ASN A 234 5.05 -26.87 17.53
C ASN A 234 5.49 -25.79 16.51
N PRO A 235 4.98 -25.82 15.26
CA PRO A 235 5.27 -24.81 14.26
C PRO A 235 4.27 -23.66 14.42
N ILE A 236 4.77 -22.49 14.79
CA ILE A 236 3.98 -21.27 14.97
C ILE A 236 4.36 -20.27 13.88
N LEU A 237 3.39 -19.92 13.04
CA LEU A 237 3.58 -19.05 11.88
C LEU A 237 2.78 -17.77 12.07
N TRP A 238 3.45 -16.63 12.07
CA TRP A 238 2.81 -15.32 11.99
C TRP A 238 2.58 -14.95 10.54
N VAL A 239 1.46 -14.27 10.27
CA VAL A 239 1.06 -13.83 8.93
C VAL A 239 0.40 -12.46 8.95
N THR A 240 0.64 -11.67 7.90
CA THR A 240 -0.12 -10.45 7.60
C THR A 240 -1.10 -10.69 6.46
N HIS A 241 -2.28 -10.09 6.58
CA HIS A 241 -3.34 -10.24 5.58
C HIS A 241 -4.24 -8.99 5.52
N SER A 242 -4.79 -8.68 4.34
CA SER A 242 -5.60 -7.48 4.09
C SER A 242 -6.71 -7.73 3.07
N ASP A 243 -7.69 -6.83 2.94
CA ASP A 243 -8.87 -7.03 2.07
C ASP A 243 -8.48 -7.29 0.60
N GLY A 244 -8.96 -8.41 0.03
CA GLY A 244 -8.49 -8.93 -1.26
C GLY A 244 -9.10 -8.33 -2.53
N HIS A 245 -9.95 -7.29 -2.43
CA HIS A 245 -10.51 -6.66 -3.63
C HIS A 245 -9.41 -5.95 -4.44
N TYR A 246 -9.22 -6.38 -5.69
CA TYR A 246 -8.37 -5.72 -6.68
C TYR A 246 -9.19 -4.93 -7.72
N ASP A 247 -8.51 -4.02 -8.42
CA ASP A 247 -9.17 -3.10 -9.36
C ASP A 247 -9.75 -3.86 -10.57
N GLY A 248 -10.98 -3.50 -10.96
CA GLY A 248 -11.78 -4.22 -11.98
C GLY A 248 -13.08 -4.79 -11.43
N GLU A 249 -13.15 -5.08 -10.13
CA GLU A 249 -14.43 -5.30 -9.45
C GLU A 249 -15.13 -3.97 -9.10
N GLN A 250 -16.45 -3.99 -8.88
CA GLN A 250 -17.21 -2.77 -8.54
C GLN A 250 -16.99 -2.29 -7.10
N GLN A 251 -15.95 -2.79 -6.43
CA GLN A 251 -15.55 -2.54 -5.06
C GLN A 251 -14.02 -2.47 -5.00
N TYR A 252 -13.47 -1.37 -4.49
CA TYR A 252 -12.05 -1.27 -4.17
C TYR A 252 -11.83 -1.72 -2.75
N ALA A 253 -10.63 -2.23 -2.46
CA ALA A 253 -10.38 -2.78 -1.16
C ALA A 253 -10.49 -1.77 -0.01
N LYS A 254 -11.02 -2.31 1.09
CA LYS A 254 -11.40 -1.57 2.28
C LYS A 254 -10.16 -0.97 2.93
N ASP A 255 -10.24 0.32 3.25
CA ASP A 255 -9.27 0.96 4.14
C ASP A 255 -9.37 0.34 5.54
N TRP A 256 -8.27 0.37 6.30
CA TRP A 256 -8.16 -0.19 7.64
C TRP A 256 -8.43 -1.70 7.77
N SER A 257 -8.23 -2.44 6.67
CA SER A 257 -8.46 -3.89 6.62
C SER A 257 -7.23 -4.72 6.95
N GLY A 258 -6.04 -4.12 7.09
CA GLY A 258 -4.81 -4.83 7.42
C GLY A 258 -4.87 -5.46 8.81
N LYS A 259 -4.42 -6.72 8.88
CA LYS A 259 -4.48 -7.61 10.05
C LYS A 259 -3.13 -8.32 10.23
N LEU A 260 -2.79 -8.64 11.48
CA LEU A 260 -1.72 -9.58 11.84
C LEU A 260 -2.35 -10.75 12.60
N SER A 261 -2.10 -11.97 12.15
CA SER A 261 -2.58 -13.21 12.78
C SER A 261 -1.44 -14.18 13.08
N ARG A 262 -1.61 -14.99 14.11
CA ARG A 262 -0.69 -16.06 14.54
C ARG A 262 -1.39 -17.40 14.36
N ILE A 263 -0.76 -18.31 13.63
CA ILE A 263 -1.27 -19.64 13.26
C ILE A 263 -0.53 -20.70 14.07
N ASN A 264 -1.27 -21.55 14.78
CA ASN A 264 -0.74 -22.86 15.18
C ASN A 264 -0.93 -23.82 14.01
N VAL A 265 0.16 -24.12 13.30
CA VAL A 265 0.11 -24.86 12.04
C VAL A 265 -0.37 -26.30 12.22
N ASN A 266 0.02 -26.95 13.32
CA ASN A 266 -0.39 -28.35 13.59
C ASN A 266 -1.86 -28.43 14.06
N ALA A 267 -2.35 -27.42 14.76
CA ALA A 267 -3.76 -27.32 15.16
C ALA A 267 -4.67 -26.74 14.06
N LYS A 268 -4.10 -26.20 12.97
CA LYS A 268 -4.81 -25.48 11.89
C LYS A 268 -5.78 -24.44 12.44
N SER A 269 -5.25 -23.54 13.26
CA SER A 269 -6.02 -22.46 13.85
C SER A 269 -5.23 -21.16 13.93
N ALA A 270 -5.80 -20.10 13.39
CA ALA A 270 -5.33 -18.73 13.55
C ALA A 270 -5.97 -17.99 14.75
N THR A 271 -5.24 -17.02 15.28
CA THR A 271 -5.74 -15.98 16.16
C THR A 271 -5.27 -14.63 15.62
N THR A 272 -6.19 -13.68 15.42
CA THR A 272 -5.82 -12.31 15.04
C THR A 272 -5.34 -11.52 16.25
N TYR A 273 -4.12 -10.99 16.17
CA TYR A 273 -3.48 -10.17 17.22
C TYR A 273 -3.70 -8.68 16.97
N ILE A 274 -3.56 -8.23 15.73
CA ILE A 274 -3.75 -6.83 15.34
C ILE A 274 -4.79 -6.76 14.22
N ARG A 275 -5.64 -5.74 14.27
CA ARG A 275 -6.53 -5.34 13.17
C ARG A 275 -6.57 -3.82 13.05
N GLY A 276 -7.04 -3.31 11.92
CA GLY A 276 -7.13 -1.87 11.73
C GLY A 276 -5.78 -1.24 11.36
N LEU A 277 -4.90 -2.01 10.72
CA LEU A 277 -3.76 -1.45 9.98
C LEU A 277 -4.29 -0.86 8.66
N PRO A 278 -3.73 0.27 8.18
CA PRO A 278 -4.18 0.90 6.96
C PRO A 278 -3.88 0.01 5.74
N ARG A 279 -4.63 0.18 4.65
CA ARG A 279 -4.40 -0.49 3.37
C ARG A 279 -4.70 0.50 2.26
N SER A 280 -3.91 0.52 1.19
CA SER A 280 -4.20 1.37 0.03
C SER A 280 -5.47 0.92 -0.71
N ALA A 281 -5.83 1.63 -1.78
CA ALA A 281 -6.88 1.19 -2.69
C ALA A 281 -6.42 0.13 -3.72
N LYS A 282 -5.12 -0.17 -3.80
CA LYS A 282 -4.46 -1.01 -4.82
C LYS A 282 -3.62 -2.12 -4.17
N ASP A 283 -2.35 -2.31 -4.52
CA ASP A 283 -1.46 -3.39 -4.09
C ASP A 283 -0.51 -3.02 -2.93
N HIS A 284 -0.49 -1.76 -2.47
CA HIS A 284 0.21 -1.44 -1.22
C HIS A 284 -0.63 -1.92 -0.02
N GLU A 285 -0.16 -2.98 0.63
CA GLU A 285 -0.86 -3.69 1.70
C GLU A 285 -0.12 -3.60 3.05
N THR A 286 -0.54 -4.42 4.02
CA THR A 286 0.30 -4.81 5.15
C THR A 286 1.18 -5.96 4.67
N ASN A 287 2.43 -5.67 4.34
CA ASN A 287 3.33 -6.56 3.60
C ASN A 287 4.12 -7.49 4.55
N SER A 288 5.36 -7.85 4.19
CA SER A 288 6.16 -8.84 4.94
C SER A 288 6.48 -8.46 6.39
N ILE A 289 6.87 -9.48 7.15
CA ILE A 289 7.15 -9.43 8.57
C ILE A 289 8.41 -10.22 8.91
N SER A 290 9.18 -9.75 9.89
CA SER A 290 10.37 -10.48 10.38
C SER A 290 10.61 -10.20 11.85
N PHE A 291 11.11 -11.19 12.59
CA PHE A 291 11.51 -11.02 13.98
C PHE A 291 12.90 -10.37 14.04
N GLY A 292 13.01 -9.25 14.76
CA GLY A 292 14.27 -8.58 14.99
C GLY A 292 15.06 -9.14 16.17
N PRO A 293 16.33 -8.71 16.34
CA PRO A 293 17.21 -9.20 17.41
C PRO A 293 16.75 -8.84 18.82
N ASP A 294 15.80 -7.90 18.96
CA ASP A 294 15.15 -7.53 20.22
C ASP A 294 13.87 -8.34 20.51
N GLY A 295 13.58 -9.36 19.70
CA GLY A 295 12.38 -10.20 19.79
C GLY A 295 11.10 -9.55 19.27
N GLY A 296 11.13 -8.25 18.93
CA GLY A 296 10.00 -7.56 18.31
C GLY A 296 9.71 -8.09 16.91
N LEU A 297 8.45 -8.04 16.50
CA LEU A 297 8.04 -8.39 15.14
C LEU A 297 7.88 -7.09 14.33
N TYR A 298 8.65 -6.98 13.26
CA TYR A 298 8.69 -5.81 12.39
C TYR A 298 7.75 -6.03 11.21
N ILE A 299 6.99 -5.01 10.81
CA ILE A 299 5.99 -5.10 9.73
C ILE A 299 6.25 -3.98 8.70
N ASN A 300 6.42 -4.35 7.44
CA ASN A 300 6.36 -3.41 6.33
C ASN A 300 4.90 -2.99 6.08
N GLN A 301 4.61 -1.69 6.24
CA GLN A 301 3.26 -1.15 6.04
C GLN A 301 3.26 -0.15 4.88
N GLY A 302 2.60 -0.52 3.78
CA GLY A 302 2.55 0.27 2.56
C GLY A 302 1.89 1.64 2.74
N SER A 303 2.28 2.56 1.85
CA SER A 303 1.69 3.89 1.66
C SER A 303 0.30 3.83 1.04
N MET A 304 -0.48 4.91 1.19
CA MET A 304 -1.83 5.02 0.65
C MET A 304 -1.89 5.69 -0.74
N SER A 305 -0.78 6.32 -1.18
CA SER A 305 -0.70 7.19 -2.36
C SER A 305 0.62 7.00 -3.13
N ALA A 306 0.72 7.62 -4.32
CA ALA A 306 1.95 7.58 -5.13
C ALA A 306 3.16 8.19 -4.39
N MET A 307 3.01 9.41 -3.86
CA MET A 307 4.11 10.24 -3.33
C MET A 307 3.72 11.08 -2.10
N GLY A 308 2.75 10.59 -1.31
CA GLY A 308 2.38 11.12 -0.01
C GLY A 308 1.25 12.16 0.00
N ALA A 309 0.89 12.74 -1.14
CA ALA A 309 -0.37 13.45 -1.32
C ALA A 309 -1.35 12.64 -2.19
N PRO A 310 -2.68 12.76 -1.96
CA PRO A 310 -3.69 12.08 -2.77
C PRO A 310 -3.54 12.36 -4.28
N ASP A 311 -3.70 11.29 -5.06
CA ASP A 311 -3.65 11.31 -6.52
C ASP A 311 -4.71 10.38 -7.14
N GLY A 312 -4.88 10.45 -8.46
CA GLY A 312 -5.90 9.70 -9.20
C GLY A 312 -5.71 8.18 -9.20
N ALA A 313 -4.50 7.71 -9.55
CA ALA A 313 -4.16 6.28 -9.66
C ALA A 313 -4.39 5.54 -8.32
N TRP A 314 -4.09 6.21 -7.21
CA TRP A 314 -4.28 5.71 -5.85
C TRP A 314 -5.64 6.09 -5.23
N ARG A 315 -6.65 6.35 -6.09
CA ARG A 315 -8.07 6.60 -5.74
C ARG A 315 -8.29 7.76 -4.76
N ASN A 316 -7.38 8.74 -4.76
CA ASN A 316 -7.36 9.90 -3.86
C ASN A 316 -7.42 9.52 -2.36
N ARG A 317 -6.84 8.37 -1.97
CA ARG A 317 -6.72 7.98 -0.56
C ARG A 317 -5.62 8.83 0.10
N SER A 318 -5.87 9.28 1.34
CA SER A 318 -4.89 10.03 2.13
C SER A 318 -4.04 9.10 2.96
N GLU A 319 -2.80 9.48 3.24
CA GLU A 319 -1.93 8.76 4.17
C GLU A 319 -2.48 8.76 5.61
N HIS A 320 -2.18 7.71 6.35
CA HIS A 320 -2.57 7.49 7.75
C HIS A 320 -1.33 7.41 8.64
N THR A 321 -1.48 7.62 9.96
CA THR A 321 -0.33 7.65 10.90
C THR A 321 0.61 6.44 10.80
N LEU A 322 0.07 5.26 10.47
CA LEU A 322 0.83 4.01 10.35
C LEU A 322 1.24 3.64 8.92
N SER A 323 0.81 4.37 7.87
CA SER A 323 1.16 4.04 6.48
C SER A 323 2.54 4.55 6.08
N ALA A 324 3.14 3.95 5.06
CA ALA A 324 4.48 4.28 4.57
C ALA A 324 5.56 4.18 5.67
N ALA A 325 5.67 3.01 6.32
CA ALA A 325 6.49 2.83 7.51
C ALA A 325 6.90 1.37 7.74
N VAL A 326 8.02 1.17 8.46
CA VAL A 326 8.29 -0.07 9.20
C VAL A 326 7.72 0.10 10.60
N LEU A 327 6.78 -0.77 10.97
CA LEU A 327 6.19 -0.82 12.31
C LEU A 327 6.93 -1.86 13.17
N ARG A 328 6.95 -1.66 14.49
CA ARG A 328 7.42 -2.65 15.47
C ARG A 328 6.29 -3.03 16.41
N VAL A 329 5.98 -4.33 16.44
CA VAL A 329 5.09 -4.98 17.42
C VAL A 329 5.93 -5.44 18.61
N ASP A 330 5.47 -5.10 19.81
CA ASP A 330 6.17 -5.46 21.04
C ASP A 330 5.89 -6.90 21.50
N PRO A 331 6.91 -7.64 22.00
CA PRO A 331 6.73 -9.02 22.47
C PRO A 331 5.68 -9.21 23.57
N SER A 332 5.38 -8.15 24.35
CA SER A 332 4.32 -8.19 25.37
C SER A 332 2.90 -8.45 24.81
N LEU A 333 2.71 -8.42 23.49
CA LEU A 333 1.48 -8.87 22.84
C LEU A 333 1.38 -10.38 22.67
N TYR A 334 2.49 -11.12 22.55
CA TYR A 334 2.49 -12.52 22.11
C TYR A 334 1.75 -13.44 23.10
N ASP A 335 1.83 -13.15 24.40
CA ASP A 335 1.17 -13.91 25.47
C ASP A 335 -0.27 -13.45 25.79
N LYS A 336 -0.82 -12.48 25.04
CA LYS A 336 -2.17 -11.97 25.30
C LYS A 336 -3.24 -12.95 24.83
N ALA A 337 -4.31 -13.08 25.62
CA ALA A 337 -5.46 -13.91 25.27
C ALA A 337 -6.49 -13.16 24.40
N PRO A 338 -7.25 -13.86 23.53
CA PRO A 338 -8.40 -13.29 22.84
C PRO A 338 -9.48 -12.70 23.74
N GLY A 339 -10.25 -11.76 23.22
CA GLY A 339 -11.42 -11.19 23.89
C GLY A 339 -11.04 -10.33 25.09
N SER A 340 -11.39 -10.78 26.29
CA SER A 340 -11.09 -10.05 27.54
C SER A 340 -9.59 -9.94 27.84
N GLY A 341 -8.73 -10.74 27.21
CA GLY A 341 -7.27 -10.62 27.31
C GLY A 341 -6.65 -9.50 26.46
N GLY A 342 -7.47 -8.80 25.64
CA GLY A 342 -7.05 -7.61 24.90
C GLY A 342 -6.81 -7.79 23.40
N LEU A 343 -6.96 -9.00 22.85
CA LEU A 343 -6.85 -9.26 21.40
C LEU A 343 -8.22 -9.43 20.71
N PRO A 344 -8.37 -9.03 19.44
CA PRO A 344 -7.38 -8.31 18.62
C PRO A 344 -7.25 -6.85 19.03
N LEU A 345 -6.01 -6.37 19.15
CA LEU A 345 -5.72 -4.94 19.31
C LEU A 345 -6.16 -4.19 18.04
N ASN A 346 -7.00 -3.18 18.21
CA ASN A 346 -7.38 -2.30 17.11
C ASN A 346 -6.39 -1.13 17.04
N VAL A 347 -5.56 -1.09 16.01
CA VAL A 347 -4.54 -0.04 15.82
C VAL A 347 -4.98 1.11 14.92
N LYS A 348 -6.29 1.20 14.60
CA LYS A 348 -6.84 2.31 13.82
C LYS A 348 -6.57 3.65 14.54
N THR A 349 -5.82 4.56 13.89
CA THR A 349 -5.38 5.84 14.49
C THR A 349 -6.29 7.02 14.18
N SER A 350 -7.09 6.98 13.12
CA SER A 350 -7.97 8.07 12.70
C SER A 350 -9.36 7.55 12.30
N GLU A 351 -10.25 8.39 11.76
CA GLU A 351 -11.57 8.00 11.24
C GLU A 351 -12.42 7.13 12.21
N GLY A 352 -12.49 7.54 13.47
CA GLY A 352 -13.18 6.82 14.55
C GLY A 352 -12.32 5.78 15.27
N GLY A 353 -11.08 5.57 14.82
CA GLY A 353 -10.02 4.96 15.62
C GLY A 353 -9.50 5.89 16.71
N THR A 354 -8.83 5.32 17.70
CA THR A 354 -8.30 6.01 18.89
C THR A 354 -6.91 5.50 19.28
N TYR A 355 -6.24 4.74 18.41
CA TYR A 355 -4.91 4.22 18.70
C TYR A 355 -3.85 5.32 18.54
N ASP A 356 -2.93 5.40 19.49
CA ASP A 356 -1.80 6.33 19.45
C ASP A 356 -0.49 5.53 19.50
N PRO A 357 0.26 5.45 18.37
CA PRO A 357 1.55 4.74 18.32
C PRO A 357 2.69 5.51 19.01
N PHE A 358 2.46 6.74 19.48
CA PHE A 358 3.41 7.54 20.24
C PHE A 358 3.16 7.48 21.76
N ALA A 359 2.09 6.83 22.21
CA ALA A 359 1.80 6.68 23.62
C ALA A 359 2.87 5.83 24.33
N ALA A 360 3.21 6.19 25.57
CA ALA A 360 4.19 5.44 26.36
C ALA A 360 3.71 4.00 26.57
N GLY A 361 4.52 3.02 26.12
CA GLY A 361 4.17 1.60 26.16
C GLY A 361 3.14 1.16 25.11
N ALA A 362 2.93 1.95 24.03
CA ALA A 362 2.13 1.52 22.88
C ALA A 362 2.66 0.17 22.32
N PRO A 363 1.83 -0.89 22.23
CA PRO A 363 2.33 -2.20 21.80
C PRO A 363 2.68 -2.32 20.31
N VAL A 364 2.32 -1.33 19.50
CA VAL A 364 2.62 -1.22 18.07
C VAL A 364 3.09 0.20 17.83
N THR A 365 4.36 0.35 17.45
CA THR A 365 5.03 1.64 17.28
C THR A 365 5.54 1.78 15.87
N ILE A 366 5.82 3.01 15.44
CA ILE A 366 6.57 3.25 14.21
C ILE A 366 8.05 3.08 14.55
N PHE A 367 8.75 2.20 13.84
CA PHE A 367 10.19 2.03 13.99
C PHE A 367 10.94 3.01 13.09
N ALA A 368 10.52 3.12 11.84
CA ALA A 368 10.99 4.09 10.85
C ALA A 368 9.85 4.47 9.90
N SER A 369 9.93 5.64 9.29
CA SER A 369 8.89 6.20 8.42
C SER A 369 9.44 6.57 7.03
N GLY A 370 8.54 6.90 6.10
CA GLY A 370 8.91 7.34 4.76
C GLY A 370 9.26 6.21 3.78
N ILE A 371 8.79 4.99 4.05
CA ILE A 371 9.06 3.80 3.23
C ILE A 371 7.81 3.52 2.40
N ARG A 372 7.85 3.83 1.09
CA ARG A 372 6.67 3.87 0.20
C ARG A 372 5.90 2.54 0.12
N ASN A 373 6.53 1.50 -0.43
CA ASN A 373 5.98 0.15 -0.46
C ASN A 373 7.12 -0.85 -0.48
N ALA A 374 7.50 -1.36 0.69
CA ALA A 374 8.46 -2.44 0.80
C ALA A 374 7.70 -3.75 0.85
N TYR A 375 7.91 -4.63 -0.13
CA TYR A 375 7.25 -5.95 -0.11
C TYR A 375 7.86 -6.81 1.01
N ASP A 376 9.20 -6.87 1.07
CA ASP A 376 9.94 -7.72 2.00
C ASP A 376 11.06 -6.99 2.76
N GLN A 377 11.68 -7.67 3.74
CA GLN A 377 12.72 -7.11 4.61
C GLN A 377 13.62 -8.18 5.22
N VAL A 378 14.90 -7.87 5.44
CA VAL A 378 15.90 -8.79 6.01
C VAL A 378 16.62 -8.15 7.19
N TRP A 379 16.41 -8.72 8.38
CA TRP A 379 17.37 -8.56 9.49
C TRP A 379 18.62 -9.38 9.18
N HIS A 380 19.64 -8.73 8.65
CA HIS A 380 20.86 -9.38 8.20
C HIS A 380 21.82 -9.60 9.37
N THR A 381 22.62 -10.65 9.26
CA THR A 381 23.65 -11.03 10.23
C THR A 381 24.78 -10.01 10.45
N ASN A 382 24.82 -8.89 9.73
CA ASN A 382 25.69 -7.77 10.07
C ASN A 382 25.07 -6.83 11.13
N GLY A 383 23.81 -7.05 11.53
CA GLY A 383 23.08 -6.26 12.52
C GLY A 383 22.14 -5.20 11.94
N HIS A 384 22.04 -5.11 10.61
CA HIS A 384 21.25 -4.11 9.88
C HIS A 384 19.90 -4.67 9.41
N LEU A 385 18.92 -3.78 9.20
CA LEU A 385 17.61 -4.11 8.63
C LEU A 385 17.52 -3.58 7.21
N TYR A 386 17.68 -4.46 6.22
CA TYR A 386 17.58 -4.10 4.81
C TYR A 386 16.16 -4.20 4.30
N VAL A 387 15.68 -3.13 3.66
CA VAL A 387 14.28 -3.00 3.21
C VAL A 387 14.27 -2.51 1.75
N PRO A 388 14.22 -3.40 0.75
CA PRO A 388 13.98 -3.02 -0.64
C PRO A 388 12.56 -2.47 -0.78
N THR A 389 12.43 -1.34 -1.48
CA THR A 389 11.21 -0.53 -1.54
C THR A 389 10.90 -0.11 -2.97
N ASN A 390 9.66 -0.33 -3.40
CA ASN A 390 9.22 0.04 -4.75
C ASN A 390 9.07 1.55 -4.91
N GLY A 391 9.65 2.06 -5.99
CA GLY A 391 9.46 3.42 -6.46
C GLY A 391 8.04 3.69 -6.96
N SER A 392 7.73 4.96 -7.18
CA SER A 392 6.51 5.40 -7.87
C SER A 392 6.78 5.58 -9.36
N ALA A 393 5.79 5.22 -10.19
CA ALA A 393 5.70 5.77 -11.54
C ALA A 393 5.51 7.30 -11.50
N ALA A 394 5.78 7.96 -12.63
CA ALA A 394 5.64 9.39 -12.78
C ALA A 394 4.16 9.83 -12.77
N GLY A 395 3.89 11.01 -12.21
CA GLY A 395 2.54 11.58 -12.13
C GLY A 395 2.04 11.84 -10.71
N GLY A 396 2.76 11.31 -9.70
CA GLY A 396 2.44 11.49 -8.28
C GLY A 396 2.48 12.95 -7.80
N ASN A 397 1.85 13.17 -6.64
CA ASN A 397 1.77 14.47 -5.98
C ASN A 397 2.48 14.41 -4.62
N THR A 398 3.22 15.47 -4.25
CA THR A 398 3.81 15.63 -2.92
C THR A 398 3.04 16.69 -2.11
N PRO A 399 2.91 16.52 -0.79
CA PRO A 399 2.17 17.46 0.04
C PRO A 399 2.98 18.71 0.36
N GLY A 400 2.29 19.85 0.44
CA GLY A 400 2.88 21.09 0.95
C GLY A 400 2.67 21.23 2.46
N THR A 401 3.57 21.94 3.12
CA THR A 401 3.41 22.30 4.54
C THR A 401 2.21 23.25 4.70
N PRO A 402 1.24 22.97 5.59
CA PRO A 402 0.07 23.82 5.77
C PRO A 402 0.41 25.10 6.55
N SER A 403 -0.24 26.21 6.21
CA SER A 403 -0.06 27.51 6.87
C SER A 403 -0.37 27.50 8.38
N THR A 404 -1.21 26.56 8.82
CA THR A 404 -1.44 26.25 10.22
C THR A 404 -1.17 24.76 10.43
N LEU A 405 -0.14 24.45 11.21
CA LEU A 405 0.21 23.06 11.52
C LEU A 405 -0.89 22.38 12.37
N PRO A 406 -1.29 21.15 12.03
CA PRO A 406 -2.09 20.31 12.91
C PRO A 406 -1.46 20.12 14.29
N ALA A 407 -2.28 19.99 15.34
CA ALA A 407 -1.79 19.70 16.69
C ALA A 407 -1.01 18.38 16.78
N SER A 408 -1.28 17.42 15.87
CA SER A 408 -0.51 16.17 15.75
C SER A 408 0.96 16.40 15.40
N CYS A 409 1.35 17.55 14.83
CA CYS A 409 2.76 17.87 14.58
C CYS A 409 3.58 18.04 15.87
N GLY A 410 2.96 18.10 17.05
CA GLY A 410 3.66 17.96 18.33
C GLY A 410 4.19 16.55 18.60
N ASN A 411 3.60 15.52 17.97
CA ASN A 411 3.91 14.11 18.21
C ASN A 411 4.45 13.47 16.91
N ARG A 412 5.78 13.43 16.78
CA ARG A 412 6.50 12.68 15.74
C ARG A 412 7.55 11.77 16.37
N ILE A 413 8.08 10.85 15.57
CA ILE A 413 9.14 9.92 15.98
C ILE A 413 10.46 10.61 16.36
N ASP A 414 10.70 11.81 15.81
CA ASP A 414 11.83 12.71 16.05
C ASP A 414 11.47 13.92 16.93
N GLY A 415 10.32 13.88 17.62
CA GLY A 415 9.81 14.96 18.47
C GLY A 415 9.08 16.09 17.71
N PRO A 416 8.59 17.13 18.41
CA PRO A 416 7.76 18.18 17.82
C PRO A 416 8.35 18.78 16.54
N TRP A 417 7.51 18.94 15.52
CA TRP A 417 7.92 19.38 14.19
C TRP A 417 8.67 20.72 14.23
N SER A 418 9.86 20.74 13.62
CA SER A 418 10.63 21.95 13.30
C SER A 418 11.25 21.86 11.90
N GLY A 419 10.59 21.11 11.01
CA GLY A 419 11.08 20.80 9.68
C GLY A 419 11.06 22.00 8.72
N PRO A 420 11.49 21.80 7.47
CA PRO A 420 11.39 22.80 6.43
C PRO A 420 9.93 23.03 6.00
N GLN A 421 9.61 24.28 5.65
CA GLN A 421 8.39 24.58 4.90
C GLN A 421 8.62 24.21 3.44
N VAL A 422 7.84 23.25 2.91
CA VAL A 422 7.92 22.81 1.51
C VAL A 422 6.64 23.16 0.76
N PRO A 423 6.69 23.57 -0.51
CA PRO A 423 5.49 23.71 -1.34
C PRO A 423 4.96 22.34 -1.77
N ALA A 424 3.67 22.26 -2.11
CA ALA A 424 3.13 21.07 -2.76
C ALA A 424 3.59 21.00 -4.22
N THR A 425 3.95 19.80 -4.71
CA THR A 425 4.24 19.57 -6.15
C THR A 425 3.27 18.55 -6.73
N ASN A 426 3.00 18.65 -8.02
CA ASN A 426 2.10 17.74 -8.73
C ASN A 426 2.80 17.21 -9.98
N SER A 427 2.40 16.01 -10.43
CA SER A 427 2.95 15.37 -11.64
C SER A 427 4.47 15.17 -11.62
N VAL A 428 5.04 14.91 -10.43
CA VAL A 428 6.46 14.59 -10.22
C VAL A 428 6.89 13.46 -11.15
N ASP A 429 8.16 13.45 -11.56
CA ASP A 429 8.72 12.41 -12.42
C ASP A 429 8.88 11.06 -11.68
N VAL A 430 9.41 10.04 -12.39
CA VAL A 430 9.60 8.70 -11.85
C VAL A 430 10.48 8.70 -10.59
N GLN A 431 10.18 7.81 -9.67
CA GLN A 431 11.01 7.52 -8.49
C GLN A 431 11.59 6.11 -8.66
N PRO A 432 12.91 5.91 -8.47
CA PRO A 432 13.53 4.60 -8.54
C PRO A 432 13.09 3.69 -7.39
N ASP A 433 13.29 2.38 -7.56
CA ASP A 433 13.25 1.42 -6.47
C ASP A 433 14.55 1.55 -5.65
N LEU A 434 14.43 1.51 -4.32
CA LEU A 434 15.53 1.82 -3.40
C LEU A 434 15.73 0.72 -2.37
N LEU A 435 16.98 0.50 -1.99
CA LEU A 435 17.34 -0.27 -0.81
C LEU A 435 17.58 0.69 0.36
N PHE A 436 16.85 0.51 1.46
CA PHE A 436 17.12 1.22 2.71
C PHE A 436 17.82 0.31 3.72
N ASP A 437 18.87 0.82 4.37
CA ASP A 437 19.32 0.34 5.68
C ASP A 437 18.50 1.08 6.75
N VAL A 438 17.56 0.37 7.37
CA VAL A 438 16.49 0.97 8.18
C VAL A 438 16.87 1.06 9.64
N ALA A 439 17.10 2.29 10.10
CA ALA A 439 17.44 2.63 11.47
C ALA A 439 16.25 3.28 12.20
N LYS A 440 16.17 3.01 13.51
CA LYS A 440 15.10 3.54 14.38
C LYS A 440 15.05 5.07 14.36
N GLY A 441 13.84 5.61 14.15
CA GLY A 441 13.59 7.06 14.19
C GLY A 441 13.93 7.82 12.90
N LYS A 442 14.42 7.13 11.87
CA LYS A 442 14.74 7.72 10.57
C LYS A 442 13.53 7.80 9.64
N TYR A 443 13.63 8.75 8.72
CA TYR A 443 12.68 9.02 7.66
C TYR A 443 13.32 8.75 6.29
N TYR A 444 12.67 7.98 5.43
CA TYR A 444 13.23 7.47 4.17
C TYR A 444 12.62 8.11 2.91
N GLY A 445 11.91 9.23 3.04
CA GLY A 445 11.62 10.13 1.92
C GLY A 445 10.20 10.09 1.33
N HIS A 446 9.35 9.10 1.62
CA HIS A 446 7.93 9.12 1.23
C HIS A 446 7.10 10.00 2.20
N PRO A 447 6.46 11.10 1.77
CA PRO A 447 5.74 12.01 2.66
C PRO A 447 4.52 11.37 3.32
N ASN A 448 4.24 11.78 4.56
CA ASN A 448 3.05 11.41 5.28
C ASN A 448 2.52 12.62 6.08
N PRO A 449 1.54 13.37 5.53
CA PRO A 449 0.93 14.52 6.19
C PRO A 449 0.31 14.22 7.56
N ALA A 450 -0.10 12.98 7.84
CA ALA A 450 -0.64 12.60 9.15
C ALA A 450 0.44 12.58 10.25
N ARG A 451 1.72 12.47 9.87
CA ARG A 451 2.92 12.63 10.72
C ARG A 451 3.64 13.96 10.50
N CYS A 452 3.06 14.87 9.73
CA CYS A 452 3.67 16.14 9.32
C CYS A 452 5.04 15.97 8.61
N GLU A 453 5.25 14.81 7.98
CA GLU A 453 6.38 14.52 7.09
C GLU A 453 5.97 15.03 5.70
N TYR A 454 6.55 16.16 5.26
CA TYR A 454 6.13 16.84 4.03
C TYR A 454 7.17 16.79 2.90
N ALA A 455 8.47 16.84 3.24
CA ALA A 455 9.55 16.89 2.25
C ALA A 455 9.74 15.53 1.56
N PHE A 456 9.63 15.49 0.24
CA PHE A 456 9.93 14.30 -0.58
C PHE A 456 11.45 14.11 -0.71
N PHE A 457 11.97 12.95 -0.26
CA PHE A 457 13.39 12.57 -0.26
C PHE A 457 14.35 13.71 0.18
N GLY A 458 15.41 13.96 -0.60
CA GLY A 458 16.42 14.99 -0.35
C GLY A 458 15.91 16.42 -0.52
N ALA A 459 14.66 16.59 -0.96
CA ALA A 459 14.04 17.85 -1.37
C ALA A 459 14.80 18.54 -2.52
N ASN A 460 15.22 19.80 -2.38
CA ASN A 460 16.05 20.49 -3.39
C ASN A 460 16.97 21.50 -2.68
N PRO A 461 18.03 21.03 -2.00
CA PRO A 461 18.77 21.83 -1.03
C PRO A 461 19.82 22.75 -1.69
N THR A 462 20.33 22.39 -2.87
CA THR A 462 21.38 23.14 -3.59
C THR A 462 20.95 23.45 -5.03
N ASN A 463 21.85 24.04 -5.83
CA ASN A 463 21.66 24.15 -7.29
C ASN A 463 22.48 23.11 -8.08
N GLY A 464 23.17 22.21 -7.38
CA GLY A 464 23.72 21.01 -7.99
C GLY A 464 22.61 19.99 -8.20
N THR A 465 22.88 18.97 -9.03
CA THR A 465 21.97 17.83 -9.16
C THR A 465 22.24 16.86 -8.02
N ASP A 466 21.35 16.83 -7.05
CA ASP A 466 21.40 15.93 -5.90
C ASP A 466 20.62 14.62 -6.21
N HIS A 467 21.09 13.47 -5.72
CA HIS A 467 20.38 12.21 -5.91
C HIS A 467 19.05 12.22 -5.12
N LEU A 468 17.97 11.78 -5.76
CA LEU A 468 16.60 11.85 -5.24
C LEU A 468 16.11 13.27 -4.89
N GLU A 469 16.57 14.28 -5.64
CA GLU A 469 16.00 15.63 -5.56
C GLU A 469 14.62 15.71 -6.24
N ASN A 470 13.72 16.52 -5.66
CA ASN A 470 12.50 16.96 -6.32
C ASN A 470 12.73 18.35 -6.94
N THR A 471 13.15 18.36 -8.21
CA THR A 471 13.45 19.58 -8.98
C THR A 471 12.29 20.58 -9.10
N LEU A 472 11.05 20.17 -8.78
CA LEU A 472 9.89 21.06 -8.72
C LEU A 472 9.83 21.90 -7.42
N TYR A 473 10.59 21.55 -6.39
CA TYR A 473 10.80 22.42 -5.23
C TYR A 473 11.78 23.56 -5.58
N PRO A 474 11.65 24.76 -5.01
CA PRO A 474 12.66 25.81 -5.12
C PRO A 474 14.01 25.36 -4.55
N VAL A 475 15.10 25.74 -5.21
CA VAL A 475 16.47 25.60 -4.69
C VAL A 475 16.58 26.22 -3.29
N GLY A 476 17.17 25.46 -2.36
CA GLY A 476 17.23 25.79 -0.93
C GLY A 476 16.13 25.16 -0.08
N THR A 477 15.26 24.33 -0.68
CA THR A 477 14.28 23.53 0.08
C THR A 477 15.01 22.35 0.71
N LEU A 478 15.17 22.38 2.03
CA LEU A 478 15.86 21.32 2.79
C LEU A 478 15.01 20.03 2.89
N PRO A 479 15.64 18.85 3.11
CA PRO A 479 14.94 17.63 3.50
C PRO A 479 14.41 17.69 4.94
N ASP A 480 13.59 16.71 5.34
CA ASP A 480 13.19 16.56 6.75
C ASP A 480 14.43 16.25 7.63
N ARG A 481 14.45 16.74 8.86
CA ARG A 481 15.67 16.75 9.72
C ARG A 481 16.12 15.36 10.19
N ASN A 482 15.23 14.37 10.13
CA ASN A 482 15.53 12.96 10.40
C ASN A 482 15.62 12.11 9.12
N TYR A 483 15.69 12.74 7.93
CA TYR A 483 15.94 12.06 6.66
C TYR A 483 17.21 11.21 6.73
N ALA A 484 17.16 10.04 6.11
CA ALA A 484 18.27 9.15 5.87
C ALA A 484 18.27 8.77 4.38
N GLN A 485 19.46 8.79 3.79
CA GLN A 485 19.68 8.41 2.41
C GLN A 485 19.51 6.89 2.23
N GLU A 486 19.20 6.46 1.00
CA GLU A 486 19.26 5.08 0.56
C GLU A 486 20.65 4.45 0.76
N ALA A 487 20.66 3.13 1.00
CA ALA A 487 21.88 2.33 0.96
C ALA A 487 22.25 1.95 -0.48
N PHE A 488 21.27 1.87 -1.39
CA PHE A 488 21.50 1.62 -2.82
C PHE A 488 20.29 2.00 -3.70
N ASP A 489 20.57 2.38 -4.95
CA ASP A 489 19.58 2.57 -6.02
C ASP A 489 19.42 1.28 -6.85
N LEU A 490 18.21 0.71 -6.86
CA LEU A 490 17.87 -0.53 -7.57
C LEU A 490 17.33 -0.28 -8.99
N GLY A 491 17.17 0.99 -9.37
CA GLY A 491 16.72 1.46 -10.68
C GLY A 491 15.20 1.56 -10.84
N ASP A 492 14.77 2.27 -11.88
CA ASP A 492 13.35 2.51 -12.16
C ASP A 492 12.57 1.21 -12.46
N HIS A 493 11.42 1.08 -11.81
CA HIS A 493 10.44 0.01 -12.03
C HIS A 493 10.99 -1.42 -11.88
N ALA A 494 12.05 -1.62 -11.09
CA ALA A 494 12.52 -2.97 -10.75
C ALA A 494 11.39 -3.80 -10.10
N SER A 495 10.54 -3.15 -9.29
CA SER A 495 9.65 -3.80 -8.33
C SER A 495 10.47 -4.78 -7.46
N ALA A 496 11.42 -4.21 -6.73
CA ALA A 496 12.27 -4.88 -5.76
C ALA A 496 11.42 -5.39 -4.58
N ASN A 497 11.07 -6.68 -4.64
CA ASN A 497 10.05 -7.27 -3.79
C ASN A 497 10.66 -8.20 -2.73
N GLY A 498 10.71 -9.52 -2.99
CA GLY A 498 11.28 -10.49 -2.04
C GLY A 498 12.75 -10.28 -1.74
N ALA A 499 13.15 -10.59 -0.50
CA ALA A 499 14.49 -10.30 0.02
C ALA A 499 15.00 -11.44 0.91
N LEU A 500 16.29 -11.78 0.78
CA LEU A 500 16.88 -12.91 1.49
C LEU A 500 18.37 -12.67 1.78
N GLU A 501 18.86 -12.93 2.99
CA GLU A 501 20.30 -13.16 3.18
C GLU A 501 20.66 -14.57 2.69
N TYR A 502 21.55 -14.69 1.71
CA TYR A 502 21.99 -15.99 1.23
C TYR A 502 23.00 -16.63 2.19
N CYS A 503 22.61 -17.72 2.84
CA CYS A 503 23.41 -18.41 3.86
C CYS A 503 24.13 -19.68 3.34
N GLY A 504 24.12 -19.91 2.02
CA GLY A 504 24.77 -21.03 1.35
C GLY A 504 26.30 -20.97 1.42
N ARG A 505 26.93 -22.14 1.57
CA ARG A 505 28.39 -22.29 1.66
C ARG A 505 29.06 -22.73 0.35
N GLN A 506 28.24 -22.90 -0.69
CA GLN A 506 28.66 -23.30 -2.02
C GLN A 506 29.66 -22.30 -2.62
N TRP A 507 30.48 -22.79 -3.56
CA TRP A 507 31.50 -22.00 -4.26
C TRP A 507 32.54 -21.33 -3.32
N ASN A 508 32.89 -22.00 -2.22
CA ASN A 508 33.77 -21.47 -1.17
C ASN A 508 33.21 -20.20 -0.50
N ASP A 509 31.95 -20.26 -0.07
CA ASP A 509 31.23 -19.16 0.56
C ASP A 509 31.07 -17.89 -0.34
N GLU A 510 31.22 -18.01 -1.68
CA GLU A 510 31.26 -16.85 -2.62
C GLU A 510 30.09 -15.88 -2.48
N LEU A 511 28.87 -16.39 -2.25
CA LEU A 511 27.66 -15.58 -2.07
C LEU A 511 27.16 -15.53 -0.61
N ARG A 512 27.89 -16.10 0.36
CA ARG A 512 27.42 -16.12 1.75
C ARG A 512 27.37 -14.72 2.33
N GLY A 513 26.25 -14.34 2.94
CA GLY A 513 26.04 -12.99 3.48
C GLY A 513 25.86 -11.93 2.39
N ALA A 514 25.45 -12.34 1.17
CA ALA A 514 24.93 -11.41 0.18
C ALA A 514 23.42 -11.29 0.36
N LEU A 515 22.91 -10.06 0.31
CA LEU A 515 21.48 -9.78 0.26
C LEU A 515 20.97 -10.04 -1.16
N PHE A 516 20.14 -11.05 -1.33
CA PHE A 516 19.41 -11.32 -2.56
C PHE A 516 18.17 -10.43 -2.60
N VAL A 517 17.91 -9.81 -3.75
CA VAL A 517 16.71 -9.01 -4.01
C VAL A 517 16.06 -9.50 -5.30
N THR A 518 14.77 -9.83 -5.23
CA THR A 518 13.97 -10.27 -6.37
C THR A 518 13.37 -9.06 -7.08
N ARG A 519 13.69 -8.87 -8.37
CA ARG A 519 13.15 -7.81 -9.22
C ARG A 519 11.98 -8.35 -10.05
N TYR A 520 10.76 -8.00 -9.65
CA TYR A 520 9.53 -8.53 -10.24
C TYR A 520 9.22 -8.01 -11.64
N SER A 521 9.55 -6.75 -11.93
CA SER A 521 9.07 -6.04 -13.13
C SER A 521 10.18 -5.77 -14.16
N SER A 522 11.03 -4.77 -13.95
CA SER A 522 12.23 -4.54 -14.78
C SER A 522 13.34 -5.52 -14.33
N GLY A 523 14.06 -6.13 -15.29
CA GLY A 523 15.09 -7.15 -15.01
C GLY A 523 14.56 -8.58 -14.95
N LYS A 524 13.51 -8.86 -14.16
CA LYS A 524 12.88 -10.20 -14.00
C LYS A 524 13.89 -11.28 -13.60
N ASP A 525 14.62 -10.97 -12.55
CA ASP A 525 15.77 -11.72 -12.03
C ASP A 525 15.92 -11.56 -10.52
N ILE A 526 16.87 -12.30 -9.94
CA ILE A 526 17.34 -12.13 -8.57
C ILE A 526 18.78 -11.65 -8.64
N ILE A 527 19.04 -10.48 -8.06
CA ILE A 527 20.37 -9.89 -7.94
C ILE A 527 20.95 -10.18 -6.56
N ALA A 528 22.27 -10.19 -6.43
CA ALA A 528 22.95 -10.32 -5.14
C ALA A 528 23.74 -9.05 -4.81
N LEU A 529 23.51 -8.48 -3.64
CA LEU A 529 24.19 -7.29 -3.12
C LEU A 529 25.14 -7.70 -2.00
N ARG A 530 26.44 -7.39 -2.13
CA ARG A 530 27.39 -7.58 -1.04
C ARG A 530 27.30 -6.42 -0.08
N VAL A 531 26.78 -6.64 1.11
CA VAL A 531 26.75 -5.66 2.20
C VAL A 531 27.97 -5.83 3.10
N ASN A 532 28.48 -4.72 3.65
CA ASN A 532 29.58 -4.75 4.62
C ASN A 532 29.05 -4.71 6.07
N ALA A 533 29.94 -4.54 7.06
CA ALA A 533 29.59 -4.46 8.47
C ALA A 533 29.13 -3.06 8.95
N ALA A 534 29.04 -2.09 8.05
CA ALA A 534 28.64 -0.70 8.34
C ALA A 534 27.27 -0.31 7.74
N GLY A 535 26.67 -1.16 6.90
CA GLY A 535 25.41 -0.91 6.19
C GLY A 535 25.55 -0.78 4.67
N ASP A 536 26.77 -0.58 4.16
CA ASP A 536 26.98 -0.19 2.76
C ASP A 536 26.92 -1.38 1.80
N VAL A 537 26.27 -1.18 0.64
CA VAL A 537 26.39 -2.06 -0.51
C VAL A 537 27.72 -1.79 -1.23
N THR A 538 28.61 -2.79 -1.19
CA THR A 538 29.95 -2.74 -1.77
C THR A 538 30.03 -3.28 -3.20
N GLN A 539 29.07 -4.12 -3.61
CA GLN A 539 29.00 -4.69 -4.95
C GLN A 539 27.58 -5.16 -5.26
N MET A 540 27.05 -4.81 -6.43
CA MET A 540 25.92 -5.50 -7.05
C MET A 540 26.46 -6.59 -8.00
N ILE A 541 25.88 -7.79 -7.92
CA ILE A 541 26.13 -8.92 -8.81
C ILE A 541 24.81 -9.29 -9.48
N GLU A 542 24.65 -8.83 -10.72
CA GLU A 542 23.52 -9.21 -11.56
C GLU A 542 23.85 -10.42 -12.44
N ARG A 543 22.81 -11.05 -13.02
CA ARG A 543 22.92 -12.05 -14.09
C ARG A 543 23.68 -13.33 -13.69
N ILE A 544 23.61 -13.68 -12.41
CA ILE A 544 24.09 -14.96 -11.89
C ILE A 544 23.34 -16.07 -12.65
N PRO A 545 24.02 -17.00 -13.34
CA PRO A 545 23.34 -17.99 -14.18
C PRO A 545 22.32 -18.82 -13.38
N GLY A 546 21.08 -18.86 -13.85
CA GLY A 546 19.97 -19.52 -13.16
C GLY A 546 19.21 -18.65 -12.17
N LEU A 547 19.62 -17.39 -11.95
CA LEU A 547 18.85 -16.37 -11.23
C LEU A 547 18.16 -15.36 -12.18
N THR A 548 18.02 -15.67 -13.46
CA THR A 548 17.47 -14.77 -14.51
C THR A 548 16.42 -15.46 -15.37
N GLY A 549 15.58 -14.68 -16.05
CA GLY A 549 14.69 -15.20 -17.09
C GLY A 549 13.35 -15.74 -16.55
N PHE A 550 12.95 -15.27 -15.37
CA PHE A 550 11.65 -15.55 -14.78
C PHE A 550 10.51 -14.85 -15.54
N ALA A 551 9.27 -15.19 -15.20
CA ALA A 551 8.09 -14.54 -15.77
C ALA A 551 7.78 -13.25 -15.00
N ASP A 552 7.52 -13.38 -13.70
CA ASP A 552 7.10 -12.30 -12.81
C ASP A 552 7.50 -12.68 -11.36
N PRO A 553 8.82 -12.80 -11.07
CA PRO A 553 9.29 -13.39 -9.83
C PRO A 553 9.00 -12.45 -8.66
N LEU A 554 8.37 -12.94 -7.60
CA LEU A 554 7.86 -12.09 -6.52
C LEU A 554 8.66 -12.23 -5.23
N ASP A 555 8.79 -13.47 -4.73
CA ASP A 555 9.41 -13.76 -3.44
C ASP A 555 10.37 -14.95 -3.52
N VAL A 556 11.34 -15.05 -2.60
CA VAL A 556 12.38 -16.08 -2.59
C VAL A 556 12.66 -16.65 -1.19
N ALA A 557 12.36 -17.93 -1.01
CA ALA A 557 12.71 -18.70 0.19
C ALA A 557 13.95 -19.55 -0.03
N GLN A 558 14.76 -19.73 1.02
CA GLN A 558 15.94 -20.60 0.99
C GLN A 558 15.78 -21.80 1.94
N ASP A 559 16.17 -23.00 1.48
CA ASP A 559 16.15 -24.21 2.30
C ASP A 559 17.47 -24.41 3.07
N PRO A 560 17.47 -24.23 4.42
CA PRO A 560 18.67 -24.16 5.24
C PRO A 560 19.52 -25.44 5.29
N ALA A 561 19.01 -26.59 4.85
CA ALA A 561 19.79 -27.83 4.81
C ALA A 561 20.33 -28.21 3.43
N THR A 562 20.02 -27.46 2.35
CA THR A 562 20.59 -27.72 1.00
C THR A 562 21.23 -26.50 0.33
N GLY A 563 20.76 -25.28 0.56
CA GLY A 563 21.13 -24.14 -0.31
C GLY A 563 20.23 -23.97 -1.53
N ASN A 564 19.22 -24.84 -1.71
CA ASN A 564 18.17 -24.64 -2.70
C ASN A 564 17.37 -23.38 -2.39
N LEU A 565 16.89 -22.72 -3.44
CA LEU A 565 15.94 -21.60 -3.35
C LEU A 565 14.61 -22.00 -3.99
N TYR A 566 13.53 -21.40 -3.52
CA TYR A 566 12.18 -21.51 -4.06
C TYR A 566 11.70 -20.10 -4.36
N VAL A 567 11.40 -19.82 -5.63
CA VAL A 567 10.96 -18.49 -6.09
C VAL A 567 9.48 -18.57 -6.46
N SER A 568 8.63 -17.69 -5.95
CA SER A 568 7.25 -17.55 -6.43
C SER A 568 7.21 -16.70 -7.71
N ASP A 569 6.38 -17.08 -8.68
CA ASP A 569 6.04 -16.25 -9.85
C ASP A 569 4.58 -15.78 -9.72
N LEU A 570 4.32 -14.46 -9.78
CA LEU A 570 2.99 -13.83 -9.69
C LEU A 570 2.63 -13.07 -10.98
N PRO A 571 2.18 -13.76 -12.04
CA PRO A 571 1.80 -13.12 -13.30
C PRO A 571 0.52 -12.28 -13.16
N GLN A 572 0.45 -11.16 -13.89
CA GLN A 572 -0.69 -10.23 -13.79
C GLN A 572 -1.92 -10.66 -14.60
N THR A 573 -1.78 -11.61 -15.52
CA THR A 573 -2.84 -11.98 -16.47
C THR A 573 -3.79 -13.06 -15.95
N ALA A 574 -3.27 -14.11 -15.32
CA ALA A 574 -4.09 -15.24 -14.90
C ALA A 574 -3.38 -16.18 -13.89
N PRO A 575 -4.12 -16.77 -12.93
CA PRO A 575 -3.52 -17.53 -11.83
C PRO A 575 -2.99 -18.92 -12.21
N GLN A 576 -3.40 -19.49 -13.35
CA GLN A 576 -2.83 -20.74 -13.84
C GLN A 576 -1.39 -20.60 -14.37
N ASP A 577 -0.93 -19.37 -14.59
CA ASP A 577 0.42 -19.09 -15.07
C ASP A 577 1.40 -18.90 -13.88
N SER A 578 0.91 -18.84 -12.64
CA SER A 578 1.70 -18.77 -11.40
C SER A 578 2.34 -20.11 -11.09
N ASP A 579 3.54 -20.12 -10.52
CA ASP A 579 4.20 -21.34 -10.02
C ASP A 579 5.21 -21.04 -8.89
N VAL A 580 5.83 -22.08 -8.35
CA VAL A 580 7.08 -22.00 -7.60
C VAL A 580 8.21 -22.62 -8.42
N THR A 581 9.28 -21.88 -8.67
CA THR A 581 10.49 -22.35 -9.34
C THR A 581 11.54 -22.78 -8.33
N LEU A 582 12.01 -24.04 -8.42
CA LEU A 582 13.12 -24.57 -7.62
C LEU A 582 14.46 -24.21 -8.28
N LEU A 583 15.34 -23.57 -7.51
CA LEU A 583 16.72 -23.24 -7.90
C LEU A 583 17.70 -24.12 -7.11
N LYS A 584 18.55 -24.89 -7.79
CA LYS A 584 19.56 -25.74 -7.14
C LYS A 584 20.97 -25.23 -7.38
N PRO A 585 21.83 -25.08 -6.36
CA PRO A 585 23.20 -24.63 -6.54
C PRO A 585 24.05 -25.71 -7.24
N LEU A 586 24.73 -25.31 -8.33
CA LEU A 586 25.60 -26.15 -9.13
C LEU A 586 27.08 -25.78 -8.90
N VAL A 587 27.85 -26.66 -8.26
CA VAL A 587 29.32 -26.53 -8.18
C VAL A 587 29.92 -27.38 -9.31
N ASN A 588 30.73 -26.77 -10.17
CA ASN A 588 31.30 -27.42 -11.37
C ASN A 588 30.23 -28.14 -12.24
N GLY A 589 29.03 -27.55 -12.34
CA GLY A 589 27.89 -28.11 -13.09
C GLY A 589 27.12 -29.23 -12.37
N THR A 590 27.52 -29.63 -11.17
CA THR A 590 26.89 -30.71 -10.38
C THR A 590 26.12 -30.13 -9.19
N TYR A 591 24.88 -30.60 -8.99
CA TYR A 591 24.08 -30.24 -7.82
C TYR A 591 24.82 -30.59 -6.53
N THR A 592 25.07 -29.57 -5.70
CA THR A 592 25.88 -29.72 -4.48
C THR A 592 25.12 -29.13 -3.28
N PRO A 593 24.21 -29.91 -2.67
CA PRO A 593 23.51 -29.48 -1.48
C PRO A 593 24.48 -29.37 -0.30
N GLN A 594 24.43 -28.25 0.42
CA GLN A 594 25.20 -28.04 1.65
C GLN A 594 24.32 -27.40 2.72
N LYS A 595 24.52 -27.83 3.96
CA LYS A 595 23.87 -27.21 5.12
C LYS A 595 24.37 -25.78 5.27
N GLN A 596 23.44 -24.86 5.49
CA GLN A 596 23.72 -23.45 5.66
C GLN A 596 24.17 -23.12 7.07
N GLN A 597 24.88 -22.02 7.12
CA GLN A 597 25.23 -21.31 8.33
C GLN A 597 25.39 -19.87 7.86
N CYS A 598 24.39 -19.02 8.17
CA CYS A 598 24.54 -17.58 8.03
C CYS A 598 25.72 -17.13 8.91
N LEU A 599 26.24 -15.92 8.71
CA LEU A 599 27.25 -15.41 9.64
C LEU A 599 26.62 -15.27 11.03
N ASP A 600 27.38 -15.51 12.11
CA ASP A 600 26.83 -15.23 13.44
C ASP A 600 26.65 -13.72 13.58
N PRO A 601 25.49 -13.22 14.06
CA PRO A 601 25.31 -11.80 14.28
C PRO A 601 26.37 -11.28 15.25
N PRO A 602 26.91 -10.06 15.04
CA PRO A 602 27.85 -9.47 15.98
C PRO A 602 27.21 -9.46 17.38
N PRO A 603 27.98 -9.78 18.44
CA PRO A 603 27.42 -9.96 19.77
C PRO A 603 26.70 -8.68 20.20
N THR A 604 25.40 -8.78 20.46
CA THR A 604 24.57 -7.65 20.89
C THR A 604 25.27 -6.94 22.06
N PRO A 605 25.55 -5.63 21.97
CA PRO A 605 26.18 -4.92 23.07
C PRO A 605 25.31 -5.09 24.31
N THR A 606 25.90 -5.68 25.36
CA THR A 606 25.18 -5.94 26.61
C THR A 606 24.59 -4.62 27.09
N PRO A 607 23.28 -4.53 27.36
CA PRO A 607 22.67 -3.28 27.78
C PRO A 607 23.39 -2.81 29.05
N VAL A 608 24.12 -1.70 28.93
CA VAL A 608 24.78 -1.05 30.06
C VAL A 608 23.68 -0.75 31.06
N PRO A 609 23.74 -1.27 32.30
CA PRO A 609 22.71 -1.00 33.29
C PRO A 609 22.60 0.51 33.45
N THR A 610 21.44 1.07 33.11
CA THR A 610 21.15 2.48 33.35
C THR A 610 21.43 2.75 34.81
N ALA A 611 22.41 3.60 35.10
CA ALA A 611 22.76 3.95 36.46
C ALA A 611 21.47 4.42 37.16
N ALA A 612 21.16 3.83 38.31
CA ALA A 612 19.96 4.19 39.05
C ALA A 612 19.94 5.71 39.26
N PRO A 613 18.83 6.40 38.93
CA PRO A 613 18.80 7.85 39.01
C PRO A 613 19.17 8.29 40.43
N ASN A 614 20.21 9.11 40.52
CA ASN A 614 20.63 9.71 41.78
C ASN A 614 19.43 10.46 42.37
N PRO A 615 19.01 10.19 43.63
CA PRO A 615 17.80 10.78 44.17
C PRO A 615 17.87 12.31 44.14
N GLU A 616 16.90 12.92 43.47
CA GLU A 616 16.77 14.38 43.39
C GLU A 616 16.55 14.96 44.80
N PRO A 617 17.28 16.02 45.20
CA PRO A 617 17.17 16.57 46.54
C PRO A 617 15.76 17.13 46.79
N THR A 618 15.11 16.63 47.84
CA THR A 618 13.75 17.00 48.22
C THR A 618 13.62 18.52 48.47
N PRO A 619 12.72 19.24 47.76
CA PRO A 619 12.47 20.65 48.04
C PRO A 619 11.91 20.87 49.44
N ALA A 620 12.41 21.89 50.14
CA ALA A 620 11.93 22.26 51.47
C ALA A 620 10.47 22.76 51.44
N PRO A 621 9.65 22.47 52.47
CA PRO A 621 8.22 22.78 52.45
C PRO A 621 7.94 24.28 52.66
N THR A 622 7.20 24.86 51.71
CA THR A 622 6.65 26.22 51.83
C THR A 622 5.38 26.22 52.71
N PRO A 623 5.14 27.23 53.58
CA PRO A 623 4.00 27.22 54.51
C PRO A 623 2.62 27.22 53.83
N VAL A 624 1.70 26.47 54.44
CA VAL A 624 0.31 26.30 53.97
C VAL A 624 -0.59 27.45 54.44
N ALA A 625 -1.38 28.03 53.53
CA ALA A 625 -2.40 29.02 53.84
C ALA A 625 -3.71 28.37 54.36
N PRO A 626 -4.50 29.03 55.23
CA PRO A 626 -5.59 28.39 55.95
C PRO A 626 -6.82 28.04 55.09
N THR A 627 -7.39 26.86 55.37
CA THR A 627 -8.55 26.26 54.72
C THR A 627 -9.87 26.96 55.05
N PRO A 628 -10.76 27.26 54.08
CA PRO A 628 -12.12 27.70 54.35
C PRO A 628 -13.09 26.55 54.66
N THR A 629 -13.98 26.79 55.62
CA THR A 629 -14.99 25.86 56.18
C THR A 629 -16.04 25.40 55.15
N PRO A 630 -16.53 24.13 55.20
CA PRO A 630 -17.42 23.58 54.16
C PRO A 630 -18.85 24.13 54.15
N LYS A 631 -19.44 24.20 52.94
CA LYS A 631 -20.85 24.52 52.66
C LYS A 631 -21.63 23.21 52.36
N PRO A 632 -22.91 23.05 52.79
CA PRO A 632 -23.53 21.72 52.88
C PRO A 632 -23.97 21.08 51.55
N THR A 633 -23.98 19.75 51.59
CA THR A 633 -24.28 18.79 50.51
C THR A 633 -25.77 18.75 50.10
N PRO A 634 -26.10 18.80 48.80
CA PRO A 634 -27.41 18.38 48.28
C PRO A 634 -27.52 16.85 48.13
N GLY A 635 -28.71 16.29 48.38
CA GLY A 635 -28.99 14.85 48.32
C GLY A 635 -28.95 14.23 46.90
N PRO A 636 -29.16 12.90 46.79
CA PRO A 636 -28.84 12.13 45.59
C PRO A 636 -29.75 12.43 44.40
N GLY A 637 -29.19 13.12 43.39
CA GLY A 637 -29.88 13.56 42.18
C GLY A 637 -29.25 13.02 40.89
N GLN A 638 -29.81 11.91 40.39
CA GLN A 638 -29.76 11.41 39.00
C GLN A 638 -28.41 10.93 38.41
N LYS A 639 -28.46 9.68 37.97
CA LYS A 639 -27.48 8.90 37.17
C LYS A 639 -27.03 9.66 35.89
N PRO A 640 -25.74 9.58 35.49
CA PRO A 640 -25.27 10.16 34.22
C PRO A 640 -26.09 9.67 33.02
N GLU A 641 -26.42 10.58 32.11
CA GLU A 641 -27.07 10.20 30.85
C GLU A 641 -26.08 9.52 29.91
N GLY A 642 -26.26 8.21 29.75
CA GLY A 642 -25.48 7.45 28.78
C GLY A 642 -25.77 7.86 27.34
N THR A 643 -24.77 7.64 26.48
CA THR A 643 -24.85 7.72 25.02
C THR A 643 -26.16 7.08 24.51
N PRO A 644 -26.90 7.71 23.58
CA PRO A 644 -28.15 7.15 23.08
C PRO A 644 -27.89 5.86 22.30
N LEU A 645 -28.12 4.72 22.94
CA LEU A 645 -28.18 3.40 22.31
C LEU A 645 -29.38 3.37 21.35
N VAL A 646 -29.10 3.36 20.04
CA VAL A 646 -30.12 3.14 19.01
C VAL A 646 -30.38 1.63 18.89
N ASP A 647 -31.10 1.10 19.88
CA ASP A 647 -31.39 -0.32 19.96
C ASP A 647 -32.57 -0.68 19.01
N THR A 648 -32.20 -1.12 17.81
CA THR A 648 -33.06 -1.77 16.80
C THR A 648 -34.26 -0.98 16.21
N LEU A 649 -34.19 -0.63 14.91
CA LEU A 649 -35.35 -0.10 14.16
C LEU A 649 -36.15 -1.21 13.46
N PHE A 650 -37.38 -1.46 13.94
CA PHE A 650 -38.38 -2.26 13.22
C PHE A 650 -39.18 -1.41 12.22
N PHE A 651 -39.21 -1.83 10.94
CA PHE A 651 -39.93 -1.16 9.87
C PHE A 651 -40.99 -2.05 9.22
N GLY A 652 -42.26 -1.86 9.59
CA GLY A 652 -43.42 -2.38 8.85
C GLY A 652 -43.97 -1.36 7.86
N VAL A 653 -43.30 -1.15 6.71
CA VAL A 653 -43.74 -0.20 5.68
C VAL A 653 -44.44 -0.94 4.54
N LYS A 654 -45.71 -0.64 4.28
CA LYS A 654 -46.43 -1.09 3.08
C LYS A 654 -46.65 0.10 2.13
N PRO A 655 -45.99 0.13 0.95
CA PRO A 655 -46.23 1.17 -0.05
C PRO A 655 -47.58 0.93 -0.75
N ARG A 656 -48.40 1.98 -0.84
CA ARG A 656 -49.64 1.96 -1.64
C ARG A 656 -49.52 2.97 -2.78
N LYS A 657 -49.77 2.53 -4.01
CA LYS A 657 -49.89 3.43 -5.17
C LYS A 657 -51.17 4.25 -5.02
N VAL A 658 -51.06 5.58 -5.07
CA VAL A 658 -52.19 6.50 -4.94
C VAL A 658 -52.24 7.36 -6.21
N GLY A 659 -52.86 6.80 -7.25
CA GLY A 659 -52.96 7.40 -8.57
C GLY A 659 -51.76 7.17 -9.49
N LYS A 660 -51.74 7.85 -10.65
CA LYS A 660 -50.71 7.70 -11.68
C LYS A 660 -49.36 8.36 -11.32
N ARG A 661 -49.30 9.24 -10.32
CA ARG A 661 -48.17 10.15 -10.05
C ARG A 661 -47.74 10.23 -8.57
N SER A 662 -48.24 9.35 -7.70
CA SER A 662 -48.00 9.42 -6.25
C SER A 662 -47.95 8.05 -5.57
N ILE A 663 -47.10 7.94 -4.54
CA ILE A 663 -46.99 6.78 -3.65
C ILE A 663 -47.25 7.28 -2.23
N GLU A 664 -48.15 6.61 -1.50
CA GLU A 664 -48.35 6.83 -0.07
C GLU A 664 -47.66 5.72 0.72
N LEU A 665 -46.83 6.11 1.68
CA LEU A 665 -46.16 5.20 2.60
C LEU A 665 -46.91 5.26 3.94
N SER A 666 -47.53 4.15 4.34
CA SER A 666 -48.15 4.05 5.66
C SER A 666 -47.23 3.26 6.60
N CYS A 667 -46.97 3.84 7.77
CA CYS A 667 -46.30 3.20 8.89
C CYS A 667 -47.33 3.05 10.01
N ARG A 668 -47.46 1.86 10.61
CA ARG A 668 -48.43 1.62 11.71
C ARG A 668 -47.82 1.87 13.10
N SER A 669 -46.52 1.69 13.25
CA SER A 669 -45.76 2.05 14.44
C SER A 669 -44.31 2.40 14.06
N LEU A 670 -43.78 3.46 14.65
CA LEU A 670 -42.38 3.84 14.61
C LEU A 670 -41.97 4.18 16.05
N THR A 671 -41.38 3.21 16.74
CA THR A 671 -40.88 3.40 18.09
C THR A 671 -39.43 3.84 18.00
N VAL A 672 -39.13 5.04 18.49
CA VAL A 672 -37.75 5.48 18.73
C VAL A 672 -37.66 5.83 20.21
N ALA A 673 -36.79 5.13 20.94
CA ALA A 673 -36.54 5.43 22.35
C ALA A 673 -35.55 6.60 22.43
N ILE A 674 -36.06 7.80 22.69
CA ILE A 674 -35.26 9.02 22.85
C ILE A 674 -35.60 9.64 24.19
N LYS A 675 -34.58 9.91 25.01
CA LYS A 675 -34.73 10.78 26.17
C LYS A 675 -34.77 12.25 25.70
N GLY A 676 -35.97 12.82 25.61
CA GLY A 676 -36.20 14.26 25.52
C GLY A 676 -35.84 15.00 24.21
N GLN A 677 -34.91 14.48 23.40
CA GLN A 677 -34.45 15.17 22.19
C GLN A 677 -35.42 15.05 20.99
N GLN A 678 -35.43 16.08 20.14
CA GLN A 678 -36.12 16.03 18.84
C GLN A 678 -35.19 15.46 17.77
N CYS A 679 -35.72 14.64 16.85
CA CYS A 679 -34.96 14.13 15.70
C CYS A 679 -35.66 14.48 14.38
N ARG A 680 -34.86 14.61 13.30
CA ARG A 680 -35.37 14.81 11.94
C ARG A 680 -35.16 13.58 11.09
N VAL A 681 -36.21 13.20 10.35
CA VAL A 681 -36.17 12.12 9.36
C VAL A 681 -36.04 12.74 7.97
N LEU A 682 -34.97 12.38 7.25
CA LEU A 682 -34.72 12.79 5.87
C LEU A 682 -34.96 11.59 4.93
N VAL A 683 -35.75 11.80 3.87
CA VAL A 683 -35.98 10.80 2.81
C VAL A 683 -35.33 11.29 1.53
N THR A 684 -34.56 10.42 0.86
CA THR A 684 -33.92 10.72 -0.43
C THR A 684 -34.22 9.64 -1.47
N LEU A 685 -34.36 10.07 -2.72
CA LEU A 685 -34.44 9.24 -3.92
C LEU A 685 -33.19 9.54 -4.77
N GLY A 686 -32.52 8.51 -5.28
CA GLY A 686 -31.36 8.73 -6.15
C GLY A 686 -30.92 7.54 -7.00
N LYS A 687 -30.32 7.88 -8.14
CA LYS A 687 -29.28 7.16 -8.87
C LYS A 687 -28.10 8.14 -8.93
N ARG A 688 -26.85 7.72 -8.68
CA ARG A 688 -25.69 8.64 -8.76
C ARG A 688 -25.39 8.90 -10.24
N THR A 689 -25.85 10.04 -10.74
CA THR A 689 -25.43 10.63 -12.01
C THR A 689 -25.61 12.14 -11.87
N ALA A 690 -24.51 12.90 -11.94
CA ALA A 690 -24.46 14.37 -11.90
C ALA A 690 -25.38 15.09 -10.89
N GLY A 691 -25.03 15.02 -9.59
CA GLY A 691 -25.18 16.16 -8.65
C GLY A 691 -26.57 16.69 -8.23
N LYS A 692 -27.73 16.12 -8.65
CA LYS A 692 -29.06 16.67 -8.27
C LYS A 692 -29.89 15.81 -7.31
N GLN A 693 -30.30 16.41 -6.19
CA GLN A 693 -31.19 15.84 -5.17
C GLN A 693 -32.66 16.12 -5.52
N LEU A 694 -33.49 15.08 -5.68
CA LEU A 694 -34.83 15.21 -6.31
C LEU A 694 -35.98 15.64 -5.40
N ALA A 695 -35.88 15.48 -4.08
CA ALA A 695 -36.84 16.02 -3.11
C ALA A 695 -36.27 16.00 -1.68
N VAL A 696 -36.76 16.92 -0.83
CA VAL A 696 -36.54 16.92 0.63
C VAL A 696 -37.87 17.23 1.31
N ALA A 697 -38.37 16.30 2.13
CA ALA A 697 -39.48 16.55 3.04
C ALA A 697 -38.92 16.75 4.46
N ARG A 698 -39.54 17.65 5.23
CA ARG A 698 -39.16 17.95 6.62
C ARG A 698 -40.39 17.75 7.51
N SER A 699 -40.22 17.02 8.61
CA SER A 699 -41.23 16.84 9.64
C SER A 699 -40.52 16.72 11.00
N ALA A 700 -41.11 17.33 12.03
CA ALA A 700 -40.66 17.23 13.41
C ALA A 700 -41.72 16.48 14.22
N PHE A 701 -41.30 15.71 15.23
CA PHE A 701 -42.19 14.87 16.03
C PHE A 701 -41.91 15.06 17.52
N LYS A 702 -42.98 15.02 18.32
CA LYS A 702 -42.95 14.78 19.77
C LYS A 702 -43.85 13.58 20.05
N GLY A 703 -43.32 12.53 20.68
CA GLY A 703 -44.08 11.33 21.07
C GLY A 703 -43.69 10.04 20.35
N LYS A 704 -44.29 8.92 20.77
CA LYS A 704 -43.88 7.54 20.45
C LYS A 704 -44.37 6.98 19.09
N SER A 705 -45.05 7.76 18.24
CA SER A 705 -45.51 7.32 16.91
C SER A 705 -45.93 8.48 16.01
N ALA A 706 -45.85 8.31 14.67
CA ALA A 706 -46.22 9.32 13.69
C ALA A 706 -46.67 8.74 12.33
N LYS A 707 -47.46 9.51 11.57
CA LYS A 707 -47.78 9.27 10.15
C LYS A 707 -47.17 10.39 9.29
N VAL A 708 -46.51 10.04 8.19
CA VAL A 708 -45.83 11.00 7.30
C VAL A 708 -46.36 10.86 5.88
N LYS A 709 -46.79 11.97 5.25
CA LYS A 709 -47.35 11.97 3.89
C LYS A 709 -46.46 12.80 2.97
N LEU A 710 -45.82 12.14 2.02
CA LEU A 710 -44.91 12.77 1.05
C LEU A 710 -45.68 13.21 -0.20
N ARG A 711 -45.48 14.45 -0.63
CA ARG A 711 -45.90 14.95 -1.95
C ARG A 711 -44.65 15.33 -2.73
N PHE A 712 -44.56 14.92 -3.98
CA PHE A 712 -43.42 15.22 -4.86
C PHE A 712 -43.82 16.32 -5.86
N GLY A 713 -42.90 17.24 -6.14
CA GLY A 713 -42.97 18.10 -7.33
C GLY A 713 -42.85 17.24 -8.61
N ALA A 714 -43.08 17.85 -9.78
CA ALA A 714 -43.20 17.11 -11.05
C ALA A 714 -41.94 16.32 -11.45
N VAL A 715 -41.85 15.05 -11.05
CA VAL A 715 -40.83 14.10 -11.50
C VAL A 715 -41.30 13.47 -12.82
N ASN A 716 -40.55 13.69 -13.90
CA ASN A 716 -40.81 13.05 -15.18
C ASN A 716 -40.13 11.66 -15.24
N TRP A 717 -40.92 10.62 -14.99
CA TRP A 717 -40.45 9.24 -14.86
C TRP A 717 -39.86 8.64 -16.15
N SER A 718 -40.08 9.22 -17.34
CA SER A 718 -39.46 8.74 -18.57
C SER A 718 -37.96 9.08 -18.69
N ARG A 719 -37.45 10.05 -17.92
CA ARG A 719 -36.02 10.40 -17.89
C ARG A 719 -35.23 9.66 -16.79
N ILE A 720 -35.91 8.93 -15.91
CA ILE A 720 -35.26 8.05 -14.93
C ILE A 720 -35.31 6.64 -15.50
N ASN A 721 -34.23 6.20 -16.16
CA ASN A 721 -34.09 4.79 -16.54
C ASN A 721 -34.18 3.95 -15.24
N ALA A 722 -35.29 3.22 -15.09
CA ALA A 722 -35.80 2.73 -13.81
C ALA A 722 -34.99 1.56 -13.20
N GLN A 723 -33.86 1.20 -13.79
CA GLN A 723 -32.87 0.31 -13.22
C GLN A 723 -31.99 1.10 -12.22
N GLY A 724 -32.21 0.85 -10.91
CA GLY A 724 -31.31 1.28 -9.82
C GLY A 724 -31.79 2.42 -8.91
N ALA A 725 -32.97 3.02 -9.15
CA ALA A 725 -33.49 4.09 -8.29
C ALA A 725 -33.81 3.58 -6.88
N THR A 726 -33.10 4.10 -5.87
CA THR A 726 -33.21 3.62 -4.47
C THR A 726 -33.79 4.69 -3.56
N ILE A 727 -34.71 4.32 -2.65
CA ILE A 727 -35.19 5.19 -1.57
C ILE A 727 -34.38 4.90 -0.30
N ARG A 728 -33.76 5.93 0.27
CA ARG A 728 -32.98 5.87 1.52
C ARG A 728 -33.54 6.84 2.56
N LEU A 729 -33.56 6.39 3.81
CA LEU A 729 -33.96 7.14 5.00
C LEU A 729 -32.72 7.44 5.86
N TYR A 730 -32.66 8.65 6.42
CA TYR A 730 -31.62 9.07 7.36
C TYR A 730 -32.24 9.70 8.61
N LEU A 731 -31.65 9.42 9.76
CA LEU A 731 -31.88 10.14 11.02
C LEU A 731 -30.73 11.14 11.21
N LEU A 732 -31.08 12.40 11.44
CA LEU A 732 -30.15 13.50 11.65
C LEU A 732 -30.38 14.14 13.02
N ASP A 733 -29.27 14.46 13.68
CA ASP A 733 -29.27 15.43 14.78
C ASP A 733 -29.73 16.79 14.26
N VAL A 734 -30.57 17.48 15.03
CA VAL A 734 -31.15 18.77 14.64
C VAL A 734 -30.09 19.88 14.66
N ASP A 735 -29.13 19.79 15.58
CA ASP A 735 -28.22 20.90 15.90
C ASP A 735 -26.83 20.72 15.26
N LYS A 736 -26.41 19.48 14.99
CA LYS A 736 -25.05 19.17 14.51
C LYS A 736 -24.94 18.76 13.04
N LYS A 737 -26.06 18.54 12.33
CA LYS A 737 -26.13 18.01 10.95
C LYS A 737 -25.45 16.64 10.72
N THR A 738 -24.94 15.99 11.76
CA THR A 738 -24.32 14.66 11.71
C THR A 738 -25.35 13.54 11.59
N LYS A 739 -24.92 12.43 10.97
CA LYS A 739 -25.73 11.24 10.69
C LYS A 739 -25.71 10.30 11.91
N LEU A 740 -26.87 10.05 12.51
CA LEU A 740 -26.99 9.29 13.77
C LEU A 740 -27.23 7.77 13.58
N GLY A 741 -27.13 7.21 12.38
CA GLY A 741 -27.36 5.78 12.19
C GLY A 741 -27.26 5.24 10.76
N GLN A 742 -27.38 3.90 10.66
CA GLN A 742 -27.23 3.13 9.42
C GLN A 742 -28.26 3.46 8.33
N THR A 743 -27.95 3.04 7.10
CA THR A 743 -28.76 3.27 5.90
C THR A 743 -29.37 1.94 5.43
N LYS A 744 -30.68 1.89 5.20
CA LYS A 744 -31.36 0.70 4.68
C LYS A 744 -32.14 1.02 3.40
N THR A 745 -32.12 0.07 2.46
CA THR A 745 -32.76 0.14 1.14
C THR A 745 -34.12 -0.55 1.20
N PHE A 746 -35.19 0.15 0.80
CA PHE A 746 -36.57 -0.33 1.01
C PHE A 746 -37.41 -0.57 -0.26
N TYR A 747 -36.88 -0.25 -1.45
CA TYR A 747 -37.59 -0.50 -2.71
C TYR A 747 -36.62 -0.68 -3.89
N LYS A 748 -36.78 -1.78 -4.63
CA LYS A 748 -36.36 -1.96 -6.03
C LYS A 748 -37.64 -2.19 -6.84
N PRO A 749 -37.93 -1.46 -7.94
CA PRO A 749 -39.02 -1.83 -8.83
C PRO A 749 -38.73 -3.19 -9.46
N LYS A 750 -39.74 -4.07 -9.56
CA LYS A 750 -39.62 -5.31 -10.36
C LYS A 750 -39.46 -4.94 -11.84
N LYS A 751 -38.73 -5.76 -12.61
CA LYS A 751 -38.64 -5.63 -14.08
C LYS A 751 -40.05 -5.46 -14.65
N ALA A 752 -40.28 -4.39 -15.41
CA ALA A 752 -41.34 -4.41 -16.40
C ALA A 752 -40.96 -5.47 -17.45
N LYS A 753 -41.96 -6.22 -17.93
CA LYS A 753 -41.86 -6.87 -19.23
C LYS A 753 -42.05 -5.80 -20.31
#